data_AF-A0A3N0ZR23-F1
#
_entry.id   AF-A0A3N0ZR23-F1
#
_cell.length_a   1.000
_cell.length_b   1.000
_cell.length_c   1.000
_cell.angle_alpha   90.00
_cell.angle_beta   90.00
_cell.angle_gamma   90.00
#
_symmetry.space_group_name_H-M   'P 1'
#
loop_
_entity.id
_entity.type
_entity.pdbx_description
1 polymer ?
#
loop_
_entity_poly.entity_id
_entity_poly.type
_entity_poly.pdbx_seq_one_letter_code
_entity_poly.pdbx_strand_id
1 'polypeptide(L)'
;YELRIAVLAPVYVEAGKEITFNEEWKKEGDFVFALEEKPQEKYENMMGGHMGGNYIVSHKIEVELNAETHTLVGKDEIVFTSPIVTSAGIKLSKDLSNISVTSPEGEVSFEIKTREGENEIVVYPKNFEAKTLTVSYGGTIYNKANERNLKQKHAYSNGMISSGEGEGIYLPAGSFYPYTEDDMADFEVKVRTTPSDMTVITSGIQSEINDSKGITMVYKTELPTDNLTLVGGRYQIVDSVYDGKQFRVYLLKENATKGLYLKSMIDYYKYYTKLIGKYPYSNFSLVENFFATGFGMPGYTLLSGKLLEMPWVVLSPGSLAHEFVHNWWGNSVYVNNKSGNWCEALTTFCSNYYYNVLTGKEAEALDWRKKALIAIENLPKESNYPLEDFKYQENTDDAVIGYSKGGFLFYELYKAMGEEHFWNAIKSFNEKYSGKRASWTSLSMTFNGYAKKNNLDAPIAKIFNQWLKNKEVPSIYLDSAEYKNNKIEFSIKQTGNLYMVVPVKITTSKETIWKNCSLDGESKKFNFEIEGIKSIELDPEYQVLRRLNHWEIPYTFSQSLNDKPLVIYQTAKSEQNAIGQEFVKMLNESGYIAEGKSVDDVTAGDWKERSIIVLGEETSNSFFNEFKGKYPRGVNLNKNQLNVDGKDFTIDDNILMMNIAHPKDESKFATIISYTKLDNAEQFRRLFHYMSYSMVMINKAKMGKPVVSKELFPIVPAESPMKWGD
;
A
#
# COMPACT_ATOMS: atom_id res chain seq x y z
N TYR A 1 6.86 12.67 -58.86
CA TYR A 1 6.47 12.27 -57.50
C TYR A 1 6.24 13.54 -56.72
N GLU A 2 4.98 13.96 -56.59
CA GLU A 2 4.63 15.19 -55.84
C GLU A 2 4.94 14.97 -54.36
N LEU A 3 5.87 15.78 -53.87
CA LEU A 3 6.23 15.87 -52.46
C LEU A 3 5.05 16.51 -51.71
N ARG A 4 4.34 15.74 -50.89
CA ARG A 4 3.28 16.27 -50.01
C ARG A 4 3.92 16.68 -48.69
N ILE A 5 3.89 17.98 -48.39
CA ILE A 5 4.48 18.58 -47.19
C ILE A 5 3.47 18.46 -46.04
N ALA A 6 3.89 17.94 -44.89
CA ALA A 6 3.12 17.98 -43.66
C ALA A 6 3.28 19.35 -42.99
N VAL A 7 2.16 20.01 -42.68
CA VAL A 7 2.15 21.25 -41.90
C VAL A 7 2.02 20.89 -40.42
N LEU A 8 3.12 21.05 -39.67
CA LEU A 8 3.16 20.94 -38.21
C LEU A 8 2.66 22.27 -37.61
N ALA A 9 1.37 22.36 -37.30
CA ALA A 9 0.85 23.42 -36.44
C ALA A 9 0.66 22.86 -35.01
N PRO A 10 1.45 23.29 -34.01
CA PRO A 10 1.29 22.85 -32.63
C PRO A 10 0.06 23.56 -32.05
N VAL A 11 -1.11 22.93 -32.13
CA VAL A 11 -2.29 23.39 -31.39
C VAL A 11 -2.35 22.60 -30.09
N TYR A 12 -1.98 23.24 -29.00
CA TYR A 12 -2.03 22.65 -27.66
C TYR A 12 -3.50 22.56 -27.21
N VAL A 13 -3.95 21.36 -26.89
CA VAL A 13 -5.31 21.14 -26.39
C VAL A 13 -5.25 21.16 -24.86
N GLU A 14 -5.91 22.14 -24.23
CA GLU A 14 -6.15 22.10 -22.79
C GLU A 14 -7.01 20.88 -22.43
N ALA A 15 -6.66 20.18 -21.35
CA ALA A 15 -7.38 19.00 -20.89
C ALA A 15 -8.88 19.32 -20.70
N GLY A 16 -9.73 18.62 -21.46
CA GLY A 16 -11.19 18.73 -21.37
C GLY A 16 -11.90 19.59 -22.44
N LYS A 17 -11.21 20.11 -23.45
CA LYS A 17 -11.84 20.78 -24.61
C LYS A 17 -11.77 19.93 -25.88
N GLU A 18 -12.80 20.03 -26.74
CA GLU A 18 -12.80 19.42 -28.08
C GLU A 18 -11.76 20.08 -28.99
N ILE A 19 -11.14 19.25 -29.84
CA ILE A 19 -10.18 19.69 -30.85
C ILE A 19 -10.93 20.46 -31.94
N THR A 20 -10.79 21.78 -32.00
CA THR A 20 -11.32 22.58 -33.10
C THR A 20 -10.32 22.66 -34.25
N PHE A 21 -10.73 22.15 -35.41
CA PHE A 21 -9.96 22.18 -36.65
C PHE A 21 -9.89 23.61 -37.21
N ASN A 22 -8.71 24.08 -37.62
CA ASN A 22 -8.63 25.32 -38.41
C ASN A 22 -9.00 25.00 -39.87
N GLU A 23 -10.23 25.34 -40.25
CA GLU A 23 -10.85 25.04 -41.56
C GLU A 23 -10.03 25.54 -42.77
N GLU A 24 -9.12 26.50 -42.60
CA GLU A 24 -8.25 26.97 -43.69
C GLU A 24 -7.29 25.89 -44.22
N TRP A 25 -6.91 24.89 -43.41
CA TRP A 25 -5.90 23.89 -43.75
C TRP A 25 -6.47 22.55 -44.27
N LYS A 26 -7.81 22.42 -44.32
CA LYS A 26 -8.52 21.18 -44.71
C LYS A 26 -8.29 20.75 -46.16
N LYS A 27 -7.80 21.66 -46.99
CA LYS A 27 -7.61 21.45 -48.43
C LYS A 27 -6.21 20.96 -48.80
N GLU A 28 -5.27 20.90 -47.85
CA GLU A 28 -3.85 20.65 -48.14
C GLU A 28 -3.25 19.36 -47.52
N GLY A 29 -4.04 18.53 -46.82
CA GLY A 29 -3.54 17.25 -46.29
C GLY A 29 -4.61 16.29 -45.74
N ASP A 30 -4.28 15.00 -45.70
CA ASP A 30 -5.21 13.90 -45.38
C ASP A 30 -5.20 13.45 -43.89
N PHE A 31 -4.21 13.85 -43.06
CA PHE A 31 -4.07 13.40 -41.65
C PHE A 31 -3.36 14.43 -40.74
N VAL A 32 -3.64 14.40 -39.42
CA VAL A 32 -3.00 15.23 -38.37
C VAL A 32 -2.41 14.35 -37.25
N PHE A 33 -1.19 14.66 -36.80
CA PHE A 33 -0.62 14.12 -35.56
C PHE A 33 -0.70 15.19 -34.45
N ALA A 34 -1.40 14.88 -33.36
CA ALA A 34 -1.42 15.71 -32.14
C ALA A 34 -0.42 15.15 -31.11
N LEU A 35 0.40 16.00 -30.50
CA LEU A 35 1.31 15.63 -29.41
C LEU A 35 0.58 15.83 -28.07
N GLU A 36 0.46 14.77 -27.26
CA GLU A 36 -0.23 14.80 -25.96
C GLU A 36 0.54 15.53 -24.83
N GLU A 37 1.85 15.74 -24.98
CA GLU A 37 2.67 16.46 -24.00
C GLU A 37 3.60 17.46 -24.69
N LYS A 38 3.71 18.67 -24.10
CA LYS A 38 4.67 19.69 -24.53
C LYS A 38 6.09 19.08 -24.41
N PRO A 39 6.92 19.07 -25.46
CA PRO A 39 8.33 18.79 -25.29
C PRO A 39 8.87 19.81 -24.29
N GLN A 40 9.59 19.37 -23.25
CA GLN A 40 10.28 20.30 -22.37
C GLN A 40 11.14 21.21 -23.25
N GLU A 41 10.84 22.51 -23.24
CA GLU A 41 11.68 23.51 -23.88
C GLU A 41 13.09 23.35 -23.30
N LYS A 42 14.07 23.14 -24.17
CA LYS A 42 15.46 23.42 -23.82
C LYS A 42 15.50 24.89 -23.43
N TYR A 43 15.65 25.16 -22.13
CA TYR A 43 15.82 26.51 -21.62
C TYR A 43 17.06 27.13 -22.25
N GLU A 44 16.86 27.99 -23.25
CA GLU A 44 17.81 29.05 -23.55
C GLU A 44 17.63 30.13 -22.48
N ASN A 45 18.74 30.47 -21.84
CA ASN A 45 18.85 31.54 -20.84
C ASN A 45 18.24 32.84 -21.36
N MET A 46 17.09 33.26 -20.82
CA MET A 46 16.68 34.66 -20.81
C MET A 46 16.11 35.04 -19.44
N MET A 47 16.61 36.17 -18.96
CA MET A 47 16.35 36.76 -17.65
C MET A 47 14.87 37.01 -17.39
N GLY A 48 14.42 36.74 -16.15
CA GLY A 48 13.24 37.38 -15.57
C GLY A 48 12.05 36.46 -15.28
N GLY A 49 11.93 36.03 -14.02
CA GLY A 49 10.65 36.09 -13.30
C GLY A 49 9.54 35.12 -13.69
N HIS A 50 9.78 33.81 -13.63
CA HIS A 50 8.74 32.84 -13.25
C HIS A 50 9.26 31.97 -12.10
N MET A 51 8.48 31.90 -11.01
CA MET A 51 8.75 31.11 -9.80
C MET A 51 8.72 29.60 -10.13
N GLY A 52 9.76 29.09 -10.79
CA GLY A 52 10.14 27.69 -10.61
C GLY A 52 10.74 27.56 -9.21
N GLY A 53 10.26 26.61 -8.41
CA GLY A 53 10.81 26.36 -7.07
C GLY A 53 12.32 26.12 -7.15
N ASN A 54 13.07 26.78 -6.27
CA ASN A 54 14.50 26.49 -6.09
C ASN A 54 14.63 25.40 -5.03
N TYR A 55 15.25 24.28 -5.38
CA TYR A 55 15.27 23.07 -4.54
C TYR A 55 16.68 22.81 -4.01
N ILE A 56 16.78 22.10 -2.89
CA ILE A 56 18.07 21.70 -2.32
C ILE A 56 18.55 20.43 -3.04
N VAL A 57 19.84 20.43 -3.41
CA VAL A 57 20.51 19.30 -4.07
C VAL A 57 21.59 18.66 -3.22
N SER A 58 22.03 19.33 -2.15
CA SER A 58 23.03 18.79 -1.25
C SER A 58 22.87 19.34 0.15
N HIS A 59 23.07 18.46 1.13
CA HIS A 59 23.15 18.77 2.55
C HIS A 59 24.49 18.27 3.13
N LYS A 60 25.08 19.06 4.02
CA LYS A 60 26.12 18.61 4.95
C LYS A 60 25.71 18.95 6.37
N ILE A 61 25.14 17.96 7.04
CA ILE A 61 24.48 18.08 8.34
C ILE A 61 25.44 17.65 9.43
N GLU A 62 25.60 18.48 10.45
CA GLU A 62 26.27 18.13 11.71
C GLU A 62 25.27 18.37 12.85
N VAL A 63 24.91 17.31 13.58
CA VAL A 63 23.93 17.37 14.67
C VAL A 63 24.45 16.69 15.93
N GLU A 64 24.25 17.36 17.06
CA GLU A 64 24.49 16.83 18.40
C GLU A 64 23.13 16.62 19.09
N LEU A 65 22.86 15.38 19.48
CA LEU A 65 21.63 14.95 20.12
C LEU A 65 21.90 14.69 21.61
N ASN A 66 21.07 15.25 22.49
CA ASN A 66 21.04 14.88 23.89
C ASN A 66 19.69 14.27 24.24
N ALA A 67 19.69 12.97 24.45
CA ALA A 67 18.51 12.17 24.72
C ALA A 67 18.05 12.23 26.18
N GLU A 68 18.90 12.68 27.11
CA GLU A 68 18.52 12.93 28.51
C GLU A 68 17.73 14.23 28.64
N THR A 69 18.05 15.24 27.83
CA THR A 69 17.39 16.56 27.85
C THR A 69 16.42 16.77 26.69
N HIS A 70 16.26 15.78 25.80
CA HIS A 70 15.45 15.84 24.59
C HIS A 70 15.85 16.96 23.61
N THR A 71 17.10 17.42 23.64
CA THR A 71 17.57 18.57 22.86
C THR A 71 18.39 18.17 21.64
N LEU A 72 18.35 19.03 20.62
CA LEU A 72 19.18 18.95 19.43
C LEU A 72 19.88 20.30 19.22
N VAL A 73 21.15 20.26 18.81
CA VAL A 73 21.86 21.39 18.19
C VAL A 73 22.38 20.93 16.84
N GLY A 74 22.10 21.69 15.80
CA GLY A 74 22.41 21.31 14.43
C GLY A 74 22.94 22.45 13.58
N LYS A 75 23.71 22.07 12.57
CA LYS A 75 24.21 22.94 11.51
C LYS A 75 24.09 22.19 10.19
N ASP A 76 23.58 22.86 9.16
CA ASP A 76 23.47 22.32 7.82
C ASP A 76 24.02 23.31 6.78
N GLU A 77 24.94 22.85 5.94
CA GLU A 77 25.34 23.54 4.72
C GLU A 77 24.51 22.99 3.55
N ILE A 78 23.60 23.82 3.05
CA ILE A 78 22.69 23.47 1.96
C ILE A 78 23.11 24.14 0.65
N VAL A 79 23.03 23.38 -0.44
CA VAL A 79 23.30 23.87 -1.80
C VAL A 79 22.03 23.77 -2.64
N PHE A 80 21.66 24.87 -3.29
CA PHE A 80 20.48 24.92 -4.15
C PHE A 80 20.78 24.54 -5.60
N THR A 81 19.76 24.04 -6.31
CA THR A 81 19.80 23.75 -7.75
C THR A 81 20.26 24.99 -8.54
N SER A 82 19.66 26.14 -8.24
CA SER A 82 19.97 27.44 -8.85
C SER A 82 20.36 28.47 -7.78
N PRO A 83 21.16 29.50 -8.12
CA PRO A 83 21.40 30.61 -7.21
C PRO A 83 20.09 31.31 -6.82
N ILE A 84 19.97 31.66 -5.55
CA ILE A 84 18.88 32.45 -4.99
C ILE A 84 19.13 33.91 -5.35
N VAL A 85 18.23 34.50 -6.14
CA VAL A 85 18.34 35.90 -6.58
C VAL A 85 17.52 36.84 -5.68
N THR A 86 16.28 36.47 -5.38
CA THR A 86 15.35 37.32 -4.60
C THR A 86 15.14 36.76 -3.20
N SER A 87 14.62 35.53 -3.12
CA SER A 87 14.42 34.85 -1.86
C SER A 87 14.29 33.34 -2.06
N ALA A 88 14.48 32.59 -0.97
CA ALA A 88 14.18 31.17 -0.90
C ALA A 88 13.49 30.86 0.44
N GLY A 89 12.47 30.00 0.40
CA GLY A 89 11.82 29.47 1.59
C GLY A 89 12.39 28.10 1.92
N ILE A 90 12.80 27.89 3.17
CA ILE A 90 13.13 26.57 3.72
C ILE A 90 12.25 26.30 4.94
N LYS A 91 11.92 25.04 5.18
CA LYS A 91 11.08 24.59 6.29
C LYS A 91 11.89 23.86 7.32
N LEU A 92 11.55 24.05 8.59
CA LEU A 92 12.14 23.38 9.74
C LEU A 92 11.07 23.22 10.83
N SER A 93 11.17 22.21 11.71
CA SER A 93 10.23 22.04 12.82
C SER A 93 10.13 23.33 13.67
N LYS A 94 8.91 23.66 14.13
CA LYS A 94 8.69 24.81 15.04
C LYS A 94 9.44 24.67 16.37
N ASP A 95 9.76 23.43 16.75
CA ASP A 95 10.41 23.10 18.01
C ASP A 95 11.90 23.48 18.01
N LEU A 96 12.44 23.84 16.84
CA LEU A 96 13.78 24.36 16.64
C LEU A 96 13.71 25.89 16.50
N SER A 97 14.13 26.62 17.54
CA SER A 97 13.95 28.07 17.66
C SER A 97 15.23 28.89 17.57
N ASN A 98 16.38 28.28 17.87
CA ASN A 98 17.69 28.96 17.85
C ASN A 98 18.29 29.05 16.44
N ILE A 99 17.54 29.64 15.50
CA ILE A 99 17.85 29.64 14.07
C ILE A 99 18.75 30.82 13.69
N SER A 100 19.81 30.55 12.92
CA SER A 100 20.62 31.55 12.22
C SER A 100 20.94 31.08 10.80
N VAL A 101 20.97 32.01 9.86
CA VAL A 101 21.28 31.74 8.46
C VAL A 101 22.44 32.61 8.01
N THR A 102 23.43 32.02 7.36
CA THR A 102 24.57 32.71 6.75
C THR A 102 24.81 32.18 5.34
N SER A 103 25.57 32.90 4.52
CA SER A 103 25.99 32.48 3.19
C SER A 103 27.48 32.79 3.03
N PRO A 104 28.29 31.88 2.46
CA PRO A 104 29.68 32.19 2.13
C PRO A 104 29.82 33.23 1.02
N GLU A 105 28.79 33.43 0.20
CA GLU A 105 28.79 34.38 -0.92
C GLU A 105 28.52 35.84 -0.50
N GLY A 106 27.86 36.07 0.65
CA GLY A 106 27.59 37.41 1.15
C GLY A 106 26.59 37.50 2.30
N GLU A 107 26.17 38.72 2.64
CA GLU A 107 25.25 38.99 3.74
C GLU A 107 23.79 38.64 3.40
N VAL A 108 23.18 37.71 4.14
CA VAL A 108 21.76 37.40 4.02
C VAL A 108 20.96 38.01 5.17
N SER A 109 19.70 38.37 4.91
CA SER A 109 18.69 38.56 5.94
C SER A 109 17.64 37.46 5.85
N PHE A 110 16.94 37.15 6.93
CA PHE A 110 15.88 36.14 6.92
C PHE A 110 14.72 36.53 7.83
N GLU A 111 13.55 35.99 7.52
CA GLU A 111 12.33 36.10 8.31
C GLU A 111 11.84 34.69 8.64
N ILE A 112 11.28 34.51 9.84
CA ILE A 112 10.69 33.24 10.26
C ILE A 112 9.18 33.43 10.41
N LYS A 113 8.41 32.58 9.76
CA LYS A 113 6.95 32.50 9.87
C LYS A 113 6.58 31.12 10.39
N THR A 114 5.98 31.04 11.56
CA THR A 114 5.51 29.77 12.11
C THR A 114 4.08 29.50 11.68
N ARG A 115 3.83 28.37 11.01
CA ARG A 115 2.49 27.93 10.58
C ARG A 115 2.37 26.42 10.73
N GLU A 116 1.21 25.96 11.20
CA GLU A 116 0.82 24.54 11.19
C GLU A 116 1.82 23.54 11.83
N GLY A 117 2.71 23.99 12.73
CA GLY A 117 3.72 23.11 13.32
C GLY A 117 5.13 23.27 12.77
N GLU A 118 5.32 24.09 11.74
CA GLU A 118 6.61 24.32 11.09
C GLU A 118 7.01 25.80 11.13
N ASN A 119 8.32 26.04 11.16
CA ASN A 119 8.95 27.31 10.86
C ASN A 119 9.28 27.36 9.36
N GLU A 120 8.65 28.29 8.65
CA GLU A 120 9.03 28.69 7.30
C GLU A 120 10.05 29.84 7.41
N ILE A 121 11.30 29.57 7.02
CA ILE A 121 12.41 30.52 7.04
C ILE A 121 12.59 31.05 5.62
N VAL A 122 12.25 32.33 5.41
CA VAL A 122 12.42 33.00 4.12
C VAL A 122 13.71 33.79 4.15
N VAL A 123 14.66 33.43 3.28
CA VAL A 123 16.01 34.01 3.21
C VAL A 123 16.09 34.96 2.02
N TYR A 124 16.70 36.13 2.23
CA TYR A 124 16.88 37.21 1.24
C TYR A 124 18.37 37.56 1.13
N PRO A 125 19.05 37.20 0.01
CA PRO A 125 20.40 37.66 -0.29
C PRO A 125 20.46 39.18 -0.52
N LYS A 126 21.48 39.86 0.01
CA LYS A 126 21.64 41.33 -0.16
C LYS A 126 22.66 41.67 -1.24
N ASN A 127 22.19 42.03 -2.43
CA ASN A 127 23.04 42.47 -3.56
C ASN A 127 23.99 41.40 -4.13
N PHE A 128 23.69 40.12 -3.97
CA PHE A 128 24.39 38.99 -4.61
C PHE A 128 23.41 37.83 -4.82
N GLU A 129 23.84 36.84 -5.59
CA GLU A 129 23.12 35.58 -5.75
C GLU A 129 23.72 34.52 -4.81
N ALA A 130 22.91 33.95 -3.92
CA ALA A 130 23.36 32.95 -2.96
C ALA A 130 23.10 31.54 -3.49
N LYS A 131 24.13 30.72 -3.70
CA LYS A 131 23.92 29.31 -4.06
C LYS A 131 23.98 28.39 -2.84
N THR A 132 24.70 28.82 -1.81
CA THR A 132 24.94 28.06 -0.59
C THR A 132 24.39 28.82 0.61
N LEU A 133 23.69 28.12 1.50
CA LEU A 133 23.33 28.65 2.81
C LEU A 133 23.88 27.73 3.90
N THR A 134 24.27 28.33 5.02
CA THR A 134 24.55 27.61 6.26
C THR A 134 23.50 27.98 7.29
N VAL A 135 22.71 26.99 7.72
CA VAL A 135 21.63 27.14 8.70
C VAL A 135 22.07 26.47 9.99
N SER A 136 22.14 27.22 11.09
CA SER A 136 22.35 26.66 12.44
C SER A 136 21.07 26.76 13.25
N TYR A 137 20.73 25.73 14.01
CA TYR A 137 19.45 25.60 14.72
C TYR A 137 19.63 24.80 16.01
N GLY A 138 18.67 24.94 16.92
CA GLY A 138 18.62 24.12 18.12
C GLY A 138 17.31 24.30 18.88
N GLY A 139 16.98 23.32 19.71
CA GLY A 139 15.72 23.28 20.45
C GLY A 139 15.47 21.93 21.12
N THR A 140 14.23 21.72 21.55
CA THR A 140 13.78 20.51 22.26
C THR A 140 12.77 19.77 21.41
N ILE A 141 13.01 18.48 21.12
CA ILE A 141 12.13 17.65 20.29
C ILE A 141 11.62 16.47 21.11
N TYR A 142 10.36 16.56 21.54
CA TYR A 142 9.71 15.53 22.34
C TYR A 142 8.21 15.44 22.00
N ASN A 143 7.90 14.96 20.80
CA ASN A 143 6.53 14.75 20.33
C ASN A 143 6.21 13.26 20.34
N LYS A 144 5.39 12.80 21.30
CA LYS A 144 4.96 11.40 21.37
C LYS A 144 4.18 10.99 20.13
N ALA A 145 4.29 9.71 19.77
CA ALA A 145 3.53 9.15 18.65
C ALA A 145 2.02 9.21 18.93
N ASN A 146 1.23 9.45 17.88
CA ASN A 146 -0.23 9.49 17.99
C ASN A 146 -0.85 8.11 18.28
N GLU A 147 -2.05 8.13 18.86
CA GLU A 147 -2.87 6.91 19.00
C GLU A 147 -3.49 6.52 17.64
N ARG A 148 -3.72 5.20 17.45
CA ARG A 148 -4.30 4.66 16.21
C ARG A 148 -5.80 4.43 16.38
N ASN A 149 -6.60 4.72 15.34
CA ASN A 149 -7.98 4.26 15.24
C ASN A 149 -8.08 2.86 14.57
N LEU A 150 -9.29 2.33 14.34
CA LEU A 150 -9.50 0.99 13.77
C LEU A 150 -9.13 0.88 12.28
N LYS A 151 -9.08 2.00 11.54
CA LYS A 151 -8.69 2.04 10.13
C LYS A 151 -7.19 2.32 9.92
N GLN A 152 -6.47 2.75 10.97
CA GLN A 152 -5.05 3.11 10.91
C GLN A 152 -4.14 1.96 11.33
N LYS A 153 -3.13 1.67 10.48
CA LYS A 153 -2.13 0.61 10.75
C LYS A 153 -0.89 1.13 11.49
N HIS A 154 -0.45 2.36 11.22
CA HIS A 154 0.80 2.92 11.75
C HIS A 154 0.53 4.15 12.62
N ALA A 155 1.39 4.35 13.61
CA ALA A 155 1.47 5.59 14.38
C ALA A 155 2.55 6.50 13.79
N TYR A 156 2.44 7.80 14.04
CA TYR A 156 3.27 8.87 13.51
C TYR A 156 3.71 9.80 14.66
N SER A 157 4.93 10.31 14.57
CA SER A 157 5.49 11.34 15.45
C SER A 157 6.15 12.41 14.60
N ASN A 158 6.06 13.68 15.02
CA ASN A 158 6.75 14.80 14.39
C ASN A 158 8.23 14.92 14.83
N GLY A 159 8.71 13.97 15.63
CA GLY A 159 10.07 13.94 16.14
C GLY A 159 10.09 13.69 17.64
N MET A 160 10.95 12.79 18.09
CA MET A 160 11.19 12.52 19.50
C MET A 160 12.66 12.17 19.72
N ILE A 161 13.27 12.74 20.75
CA ILE A 161 14.63 12.41 21.19
C ILE A 161 14.54 12.05 22.65
N SER A 162 14.68 10.77 23.02
CA SER A 162 14.61 10.37 24.43
C SER A 162 15.44 9.13 24.73
N SER A 163 16.04 9.12 25.92
CA SER A 163 16.68 7.94 26.52
C SER A 163 15.80 7.26 27.58
N GLY A 164 14.53 7.65 27.68
CA GLY A 164 13.56 7.08 28.61
C GLY A 164 13.29 5.59 28.36
N GLU A 165 12.82 4.88 29.38
CA GLU A 165 12.45 3.47 29.24
C GLU A 165 11.31 3.31 28.24
N GLY A 166 11.51 2.46 27.22
CA GLY A 166 10.52 2.26 26.15
C GLY A 166 10.46 3.41 25.14
N GLU A 167 11.37 4.37 25.20
CA GLU A 167 11.48 5.49 24.28
C GLU A 167 12.81 5.42 23.49
N GLY A 168 12.97 6.31 22.51
CA GLY A 168 14.15 6.36 21.65
C GLY A 168 14.23 7.66 20.86
N ILE A 169 15.04 7.62 19.79
CA ILE A 169 15.18 8.71 18.83
C ILE A 169 14.42 8.35 17.56
N TYR A 170 13.54 9.24 17.11
CA TYR A 170 12.89 9.19 15.80
C TYR A 170 12.79 10.63 15.30
N LEU A 171 13.48 10.94 14.22
CA LEU A 171 13.59 12.28 13.65
C LEU A 171 13.30 12.20 12.13
N PRO A 172 12.06 12.47 11.70
CA PRO A 172 11.72 12.55 10.27
C PRO A 172 12.30 13.83 9.63
N ALA A 173 12.14 13.98 8.32
CA ALA A 173 12.53 15.21 7.62
C ALA A 173 11.93 16.47 8.27
N GLY A 174 12.68 17.57 8.23
CA GLY A 174 12.29 18.82 8.89
C GLY A 174 12.52 18.85 10.41
N SER A 175 12.60 17.69 11.07
CA SER A 175 12.84 17.65 12.53
C SER A 175 14.32 17.78 12.91
N PHE A 176 15.25 17.54 11.99
CA PHE A 176 16.69 17.64 12.27
C PHE A 176 17.51 18.29 11.17
N TYR A 177 16.88 18.75 10.08
CA TYR A 177 17.51 19.51 8.99
C TYR A 177 16.44 20.29 8.20
N PRO A 178 16.78 21.44 7.58
CA PRO A 178 15.86 22.24 6.77
C PRO A 178 15.56 21.63 5.39
N TYR A 179 14.40 21.89 4.79
CA TYR A 179 14.00 21.32 3.48
C TYR A 179 13.05 22.24 2.65
N THR A 180 12.82 21.95 1.36
CA THR A 180 11.95 22.75 0.45
C THR A 180 10.78 21.97 -0.20
N GLU A 181 10.44 20.80 0.34
CA GLU A 181 9.36 19.85 -0.06
C GLU A 181 9.65 18.94 -1.26
N ASP A 182 10.11 19.48 -2.38
CA ASP A 182 10.31 18.75 -3.64
C ASP A 182 11.78 18.32 -3.85
N ASP A 183 12.59 18.35 -2.79
CA ASP A 183 14.02 18.07 -2.81
C ASP A 183 14.33 16.66 -3.37
N MET A 184 15.53 16.55 -3.95
CA MET A 184 16.20 15.32 -4.34
C MET A 184 17.69 15.58 -4.13
N ALA A 185 18.21 15.27 -2.95
CA ALA A 185 19.50 15.76 -2.49
C ALA A 185 20.47 14.64 -2.12
N ASP A 186 21.76 14.93 -2.29
CA ASP A 186 22.84 14.16 -1.69
C ASP A 186 23.05 14.60 -0.23
N PHE A 187 23.24 13.64 0.68
CA PHE A 187 23.42 13.94 2.09
C PHE A 187 24.74 13.40 2.61
N GLU A 188 25.43 14.25 3.37
CA GLU A 188 26.47 13.85 4.32
C GLU A 188 25.99 14.25 5.73
N VAL A 189 25.81 13.28 6.62
CA VAL A 189 25.25 13.50 7.96
C VAL A 189 26.24 13.02 9.01
N LYS A 190 26.64 13.91 9.92
CA LYS A 190 27.44 13.61 11.11
C LYS A 190 26.57 13.75 12.34
N VAL A 191 26.49 12.69 13.13
CA VAL A 191 25.64 12.65 14.32
C VAL A 191 26.46 12.25 15.53
N ARG A 192 26.39 13.06 16.58
CA ARG A 192 26.89 12.72 17.91
C ARG A 192 25.71 12.59 18.86
N THR A 193 25.73 11.60 19.74
CA THR A 193 24.63 11.34 20.67
C THR A 193 25.15 11.28 22.12
N THR A 194 24.39 11.89 23.02
CA THR A 194 24.55 11.81 24.48
C THR A 194 23.28 11.21 25.06
N PRO A 195 23.35 10.10 25.82
CA PRO A 195 24.55 9.34 26.17
C PRO A 195 25.16 8.60 24.95
N SER A 196 26.46 8.30 25.02
CA SER A 196 27.22 7.71 23.91
C SER A 196 26.92 6.21 23.67
N ASP A 197 26.10 5.59 24.50
CA ASP A 197 25.67 4.19 24.37
C ASP A 197 24.46 4.01 23.43
N MET A 198 23.89 5.10 22.93
CA MET A 198 22.83 5.07 21.93
C MET A 198 23.42 4.95 20.52
N THR A 199 22.91 4.00 19.76
CA THR A 199 23.23 3.84 18.34
C THR A 199 22.18 4.58 17.51
N VAL A 200 22.63 5.45 16.61
CA VAL A 200 21.78 6.11 15.61
C VAL A 200 21.93 5.45 14.25
N ILE A 201 20.86 5.45 13.45
CA ILE A 201 20.77 4.81 12.14
C ILE A 201 20.04 5.78 11.20
N THR A 202 20.55 5.94 9.99
CA THR A 202 19.86 6.60 8.86
C THR A 202 20.36 6.01 7.54
N SER A 203 19.85 6.50 6.43
CA SER A 203 20.18 6.03 5.08
C SER A 203 21.60 6.41 4.69
N GLY A 204 22.29 5.50 3.99
CA GLY A 204 23.61 5.75 3.40
C GLY A 204 24.70 4.80 3.90
N ILE A 205 25.91 5.01 3.38
CA ILE A 205 27.12 4.31 3.81
C ILE A 205 27.51 4.85 5.18
N GLN A 206 27.55 3.96 6.16
CA GLN A 206 27.92 4.26 7.53
C GLN A 206 29.44 4.18 7.74
N SER A 207 29.99 5.15 8.47
CA SER A 207 31.35 5.15 9.02
C SER A 207 31.38 5.86 10.38
N GLU A 208 32.50 5.81 11.09
CA GLU A 208 32.65 6.45 12.40
C GLU A 208 33.93 7.29 12.48
N ILE A 209 33.86 8.37 13.25
CA ILE A 209 35.00 9.20 13.63
C ILE A 209 35.11 9.18 15.15
N ASN A 210 36.26 8.76 15.66
CA ASN A 210 36.55 8.70 17.08
C ASN A 210 37.51 9.83 17.45
N ASP A 211 37.05 10.76 18.29
CA ASP A 211 37.83 11.92 18.74
C ASP A 211 37.77 12.13 20.26
N SER A 212 38.39 13.20 20.76
CA SER A 212 38.40 13.53 22.20
C SER A 212 37.03 13.86 22.77
N LYS A 213 36.01 14.09 21.92
CA LYS A 213 34.63 14.38 22.31
C LYS A 213 33.73 13.13 22.23
N GLY A 214 34.27 11.96 21.85
CA GLY A 214 33.54 10.70 21.71
C GLY A 214 33.38 10.21 20.27
N ILE A 215 32.38 9.37 20.04
CA ILE A 215 32.09 8.76 18.72
C ILE A 215 31.14 9.68 17.94
N THR A 216 31.48 9.96 16.68
CA THR A 216 30.58 10.59 15.70
C THR A 216 30.27 9.60 14.59
N MET A 217 28.99 9.31 14.39
CA MET A 217 28.52 8.50 13.28
C MET A 217 28.42 9.36 12.03
N VAL A 218 28.92 8.86 10.90
CA VAL A 218 28.89 9.55 9.61
C VAL A 218 28.14 8.71 8.60
N TYR A 219 27.16 9.32 7.93
CA TYR A 219 26.35 8.70 6.89
C TYR A 219 26.47 9.49 5.59
N LYS A 220 26.68 8.78 4.47
CA LYS A 220 26.69 9.39 3.14
C LYS A 220 25.75 8.64 2.20
N THR A 221 24.80 9.33 1.58
CA THR A 221 23.86 8.68 0.65
C THR A 221 24.57 8.21 -0.62
N GLU A 222 24.15 7.06 -1.14
CA GLU A 222 24.70 6.48 -2.38
C GLU A 222 24.02 7.02 -3.64
N LEU A 223 22.78 7.47 -3.48
CA LEU A 223 21.93 8.08 -4.49
C LEU A 223 21.29 9.34 -3.88
N PRO A 224 20.92 10.33 -4.70
CA PRO A 224 20.06 11.43 -4.24
C PRO A 224 18.77 10.88 -3.66
N THR A 225 18.32 11.44 -2.53
CA THR A 225 17.09 11.03 -1.83
C THR A 225 16.16 12.21 -1.58
N ASP A 226 14.85 11.96 -1.55
CA ASP A 226 13.84 12.99 -1.32
C ASP A 226 13.77 13.43 0.15
N ASN A 227 14.07 12.51 1.08
CA ASN A 227 14.15 12.79 2.50
C ASN A 227 15.14 11.86 3.23
N LEU A 228 15.46 12.23 4.48
CA LEU A 228 16.10 11.37 5.46
C LEU A 228 15.28 11.28 6.74
N THR A 229 15.27 10.08 7.32
CA THR A 229 14.81 9.84 8.69
C THR A 229 15.99 9.32 9.50
N LEU A 230 16.19 9.86 10.70
CA LEU A 230 17.17 9.37 11.66
C LEU A 230 16.43 8.68 12.81
N VAL A 231 16.85 7.47 13.15
CA VAL A 231 16.36 6.74 14.32
C VAL A 231 17.49 6.40 15.26
N GLY A 232 17.19 6.11 16.52
CA GLY A 232 18.21 5.71 17.47
C GLY A 232 17.67 5.06 18.74
N GLY A 233 18.50 4.25 19.35
CA GLY A 233 18.17 3.46 20.52
C GLY A 233 19.37 2.66 21.04
N ARG A 234 19.17 1.95 22.14
CA ARG A 234 20.16 1.02 22.70
C ARG A 234 19.97 -0.35 22.06
N TYR A 235 20.55 -0.53 20.88
CA TYR A 235 20.34 -1.74 20.09
C TYR A 235 21.34 -2.85 20.42
N GLN A 236 20.84 -4.07 20.45
CA GLN A 236 21.62 -5.28 20.17
C GLN A 236 21.65 -5.47 18.65
N ILE A 237 22.83 -5.76 18.11
CA ILE A 237 23.06 -5.83 16.67
C ILE A 237 23.46 -7.27 16.31
N VAL A 238 22.82 -7.81 15.28
CA VAL A 238 23.29 -9.02 14.59
C VAL A 238 23.42 -8.71 13.12
N ASP A 239 24.55 -9.08 12.53
CA ASP A 239 24.88 -8.73 11.17
C ASP A 239 25.47 -9.90 10.36
N SER A 240 25.46 -9.74 9.04
CA SER A 240 26.10 -10.62 8.09
C SER A 240 26.47 -9.85 6.83
N VAL A 241 27.50 -10.30 6.13
CA VAL A 241 27.86 -9.79 4.81
C VAL A 241 27.53 -10.85 3.76
N TYR A 242 26.89 -10.45 2.66
CA TYR A 242 26.62 -11.30 1.50
C TYR A 242 26.77 -10.48 0.22
N ASP A 243 27.53 -11.00 -0.76
CA ASP A 243 27.82 -10.31 -2.03
C ASP A 243 28.36 -8.87 -1.86
N GLY A 244 29.22 -8.68 -0.85
CA GLY A 244 29.77 -7.37 -0.50
C GLY A 244 28.76 -6.38 0.10
N LYS A 245 27.53 -6.82 0.41
CA LYS A 245 26.47 -6.02 1.04
C LYS A 245 26.33 -6.37 2.51
N GLN A 246 26.12 -5.37 3.36
CA GLN A 246 25.88 -5.56 4.79
C GLN A 246 24.39 -5.73 5.11
N PHE A 247 24.04 -6.73 5.89
CA PHE A 247 22.69 -6.95 6.40
C PHE A 247 22.70 -6.92 7.91
N ARG A 248 21.79 -6.18 8.53
CA ARG A 248 21.75 -5.99 9.99
C ARG A 248 20.36 -6.11 10.56
N VAL A 249 20.27 -6.62 11.78
CA VAL A 249 19.07 -6.59 12.61
C VAL A 249 19.41 -5.85 13.91
N TYR A 250 18.72 -4.75 14.15
CA TYR A 250 18.86 -3.93 15.36
C TYR A 250 17.64 -4.15 16.25
N LEU A 251 17.87 -4.58 17.50
CA LEU A 251 16.81 -4.94 18.44
C LEU A 251 16.99 -4.21 19.77
N LEU A 252 15.91 -3.65 20.31
CA LEU A 252 15.89 -3.04 21.64
C LEU A 252 15.91 -4.09 22.75
N LYS A 253 15.43 -5.31 22.46
CA LYS A 253 15.44 -6.45 23.37
C LYS A 253 15.88 -7.72 22.64
N GLU A 254 16.45 -8.67 23.37
CA GLU A 254 16.85 -9.93 22.76
C GLU A 254 15.64 -10.66 22.16
N ASN A 255 15.77 -11.06 20.90
CA ASN A 255 14.75 -11.81 20.18
C ASN A 255 15.35 -13.06 19.52
N ALA A 256 14.78 -14.23 19.79
CA ALA A 256 15.24 -15.50 19.24
C ALA A 256 15.11 -15.58 17.70
N THR A 257 14.28 -14.75 17.08
CA THR A 257 14.01 -14.77 15.62
C THR A 257 15.01 -13.95 14.81
N LYS A 258 15.96 -13.24 15.45
CA LYS A 258 16.94 -12.35 14.80
C LYS A 258 17.71 -13.00 13.64
N GLY A 259 18.17 -14.24 13.82
CA GLY A 259 18.88 -14.99 12.77
C GLY A 259 17.98 -15.39 11.59
N LEU A 260 16.69 -15.62 11.85
CA LEU A 260 15.71 -15.90 10.81
C LEU A 260 15.46 -14.66 9.94
N TYR A 261 15.29 -13.48 10.55
CA TYR A 261 15.15 -12.22 9.81
C TYR A 261 16.37 -11.91 8.96
N LEU A 262 17.57 -12.06 9.52
CA LEU A 262 18.82 -11.84 8.79
C LEU A 262 18.92 -12.75 7.55
N LYS A 263 18.64 -14.05 7.72
CA LYS A 263 18.60 -14.99 6.61
C LYS A 263 17.55 -14.60 5.56
N SER A 264 16.35 -14.23 5.99
CA SER A 264 15.27 -13.85 5.08
C SER A 264 15.60 -12.61 4.26
N MET A 265 16.22 -11.57 4.85
CA MET A 265 16.66 -10.38 4.10
C MET A 265 17.70 -10.72 3.02
N ILE A 266 18.64 -11.64 3.32
CA ILE A 266 19.61 -12.12 2.33
C ILE A 266 18.92 -12.92 1.21
N ASP A 267 17.91 -13.73 1.54
CA ASP A 267 17.15 -14.46 0.54
C ASP A 267 16.32 -13.51 -0.35
N TYR A 268 15.68 -12.49 0.22
CA TYR A 268 15.02 -11.42 -0.54
C TYR A 268 15.99 -10.70 -1.47
N TYR A 269 17.19 -10.37 -1.00
CA TYR A 269 18.25 -9.81 -1.84
C TYR A 269 18.55 -10.68 -3.06
N LYS A 270 18.76 -11.99 -2.88
CA LYS A 270 19.05 -12.92 -3.99
C LYS A 270 17.90 -12.96 -5.00
N TYR A 271 16.66 -13.05 -4.50
CA TYR A 271 15.46 -13.15 -5.33
C TYR A 271 15.24 -11.89 -6.15
N TYR A 272 15.14 -10.74 -5.48
CA TYR A 272 14.74 -9.50 -6.14
C TYR A 272 15.87 -8.88 -6.95
N THR A 273 17.14 -9.07 -6.60
CA THR A 273 18.25 -8.63 -7.46
C THR A 273 18.24 -9.36 -8.80
N LYS A 274 17.89 -10.65 -8.82
CA LYS A 274 17.75 -11.42 -10.07
C LYS A 274 16.58 -10.94 -10.93
N LEU A 275 15.45 -10.60 -10.31
CA LEU A 275 14.20 -10.21 -10.99
C LEU A 275 14.20 -8.74 -11.42
N ILE A 276 14.58 -7.82 -10.54
CA ILE A 276 14.45 -6.36 -10.68
C ILE A 276 15.73 -5.72 -11.22
N GLY A 277 16.88 -6.39 -11.06
CA GLY A 277 18.19 -5.87 -11.45
C GLY A 277 19.01 -5.41 -10.24
N LYS A 278 20.09 -4.68 -10.49
CA LYS A 278 21.08 -4.30 -9.48
C LYS A 278 20.42 -3.69 -8.23
N TYR A 279 20.79 -4.20 -7.05
CA TYR A 279 20.37 -3.62 -5.78
C TYR A 279 21.04 -2.25 -5.56
N PRO A 280 20.28 -1.20 -5.17
CA PRO A 280 20.77 0.17 -5.20
C PRO A 280 21.73 0.56 -4.05
N TYR A 281 21.75 -0.18 -2.93
CA TYR A 281 22.53 0.22 -1.74
C TYR A 281 23.65 -0.75 -1.36
N SER A 282 24.57 -0.32 -0.51
CA SER A 282 25.61 -1.15 0.14
C SER A 282 25.08 -1.99 1.30
N ASN A 283 23.92 -1.65 1.87
CA ASN A 283 23.38 -2.33 3.04
C ASN A 283 21.85 -2.41 3.05
N PHE A 284 21.32 -3.34 3.84
CA PHE A 284 19.92 -3.35 4.26
C PHE A 284 19.79 -3.69 5.75
N SER A 285 19.08 -2.87 6.50
CA SER A 285 18.88 -3.07 7.94
C SER A 285 17.42 -3.21 8.35
N LEU A 286 17.11 -4.18 9.20
CA LEU A 286 15.84 -4.25 9.94
C LEU A 286 16.04 -3.62 11.31
N VAL A 287 15.28 -2.57 11.63
CA VAL A 287 15.43 -1.82 12.87
C VAL A 287 14.15 -1.91 13.70
N GLU A 288 14.28 -2.37 14.94
CA GLU A 288 13.19 -2.33 15.91
C GLU A 288 12.88 -0.88 16.29
N ASN A 289 11.64 -0.45 16.10
CA ASN A 289 11.18 0.84 16.54
C ASN A 289 10.44 0.72 17.89
N PHE A 290 10.57 1.76 18.73
CA PHE A 290 9.97 1.81 20.06
C PHE A 290 8.45 2.09 20.04
N PHE A 291 7.89 2.43 18.88
CA PHE A 291 6.45 2.57 18.67
C PHE A 291 5.95 1.84 17.40
N ALA A 292 4.63 1.70 17.29
CA ALA A 292 3.98 0.91 16.24
C ALA A 292 4.18 1.54 14.84
N THR A 293 5.06 0.94 14.04
CA THR A 293 5.43 1.40 12.69
C THR A 293 5.67 0.24 11.72
N GLY A 294 5.69 0.59 10.43
CA GLY A 294 6.01 -0.26 9.29
C GLY A 294 6.39 0.63 8.12
N PHE A 295 7.62 1.15 8.13
CA PHE A 295 8.11 2.11 7.13
C PHE A 295 9.38 1.59 6.46
N GLY A 296 9.47 1.76 5.15
CA GLY A 296 10.67 1.45 4.36
C GLY A 296 11.43 2.72 4.01
N MET A 297 12.72 2.78 4.38
CA MET A 297 13.65 3.85 4.05
C MET A 297 14.75 3.34 3.11
N PRO A 298 15.50 4.24 2.44
CA PRO A 298 16.66 3.83 1.64
C PRO A 298 17.69 3.04 2.47
N GLY A 299 17.76 1.72 2.25
CA GLY A 299 18.70 0.83 2.94
C GLY A 299 18.28 0.35 4.34
N TYR A 300 17.08 0.67 4.84
CA TYR A 300 16.59 0.08 6.09
C TYR A 300 15.07 0.13 6.24
N THR A 301 14.51 -0.63 7.17
CA THR A 301 13.08 -0.59 7.51
C THR A 301 12.86 -0.58 9.02
N LEU A 302 11.80 0.10 9.45
CA LEU A 302 11.34 0.14 10.84
C LEU A 302 10.19 -0.82 11.07
N LEU A 303 10.32 -1.71 12.05
CA LEU A 303 9.22 -2.55 12.53
C LEU A 303 9.08 -2.45 14.05
N SER A 304 7.84 -2.43 14.54
CA SER A 304 7.61 -2.44 15.99
C SER A 304 8.09 -3.74 16.66
N GLY A 305 8.60 -3.65 17.91
CA GLY A 305 9.02 -4.83 18.68
C GLY A 305 7.95 -5.93 18.78
N LYS A 306 6.70 -5.53 18.95
CA LYS A 306 5.52 -6.43 18.96
C LYS A 306 5.39 -7.26 17.67
N LEU A 307 5.71 -6.69 16.51
CA LEU A 307 5.70 -7.43 15.24
C LEU A 307 6.90 -8.36 15.14
N LEU A 308 8.07 -7.95 15.62
CA LEU A 308 9.29 -8.78 15.61
C LEU A 308 9.18 -10.04 16.48
N GLU A 309 8.25 -10.08 17.43
CA GLU A 309 7.89 -11.31 18.17
C GLU A 309 7.03 -12.28 17.34
N MET A 310 6.55 -11.88 16.17
CA MET A 310 5.65 -12.64 15.30
C MET A 310 6.28 -12.92 13.93
N PRO A 311 7.29 -13.81 13.82
CA PRO A 311 7.98 -14.09 12.56
C PRO A 311 7.04 -14.60 11.46
N TRP A 312 5.94 -15.29 11.80
CA TRP A 312 4.96 -15.73 10.79
C TRP A 312 4.13 -14.60 10.18
N VAL A 313 4.08 -13.42 10.83
CA VAL A 313 3.48 -12.19 10.27
C VAL A 313 4.55 -11.40 9.51
N VAL A 314 5.70 -11.16 10.14
CA VAL A 314 6.78 -10.37 9.52
C VAL A 314 7.31 -11.01 8.24
N LEU A 315 7.34 -12.35 8.18
CA LEU A 315 7.83 -13.09 7.01
C LEU A 315 6.71 -13.55 6.07
N SER A 316 5.45 -13.16 6.33
CA SER A 316 4.40 -13.39 5.35
C SER A 316 4.64 -12.50 4.11
N PRO A 317 4.18 -12.93 2.92
CA PRO A 317 4.10 -12.05 1.76
C PRO A 317 3.43 -10.72 2.14
N GLY A 318 3.96 -9.60 1.66
CA GLY A 318 3.43 -8.27 1.98
C GLY A 318 3.82 -7.66 3.33
N SER A 319 4.79 -8.23 4.05
CA SER A 319 5.40 -7.58 5.22
C SER A 319 6.90 -7.28 4.97
N LEU A 320 7.86 -7.95 5.61
CA LEU A 320 9.28 -7.61 5.45
C LEU A 320 9.77 -7.67 3.99
N ALA A 321 9.22 -8.57 3.18
CA ALA A 321 9.52 -8.64 1.75
C ALA A 321 9.03 -7.39 0.98
N HIS A 322 7.91 -6.78 1.39
CA HIS A 322 7.37 -5.54 0.82
C HIS A 322 8.31 -4.38 1.11
N GLU A 323 8.67 -4.22 2.39
CA GLU A 323 9.64 -3.21 2.82
C GLU A 323 11.01 -3.40 2.16
N PHE A 324 11.43 -4.64 1.93
CA PHE A 324 12.67 -4.92 1.20
C PHE A 324 12.58 -4.48 -0.27
N VAL A 325 11.46 -4.75 -0.96
CA VAL A 325 11.28 -4.35 -2.36
C VAL A 325 11.23 -2.83 -2.53
N HIS A 326 10.77 -2.08 -1.52
CA HIS A 326 10.78 -0.61 -1.56
C HIS A 326 12.18 0.00 -1.77
N ASN A 327 13.26 -0.74 -1.50
CA ASN A 327 14.62 -0.30 -1.86
C ASN A 327 14.76 0.03 -3.36
N TRP A 328 14.05 -0.68 -4.24
CA TRP A 328 13.97 -0.29 -5.66
C TRP A 328 12.89 0.76 -5.90
N TRP A 329 11.69 0.55 -5.35
CA TRP A 329 10.51 1.37 -5.63
C TRP A 329 10.14 2.27 -4.46
N GLY A 330 10.26 3.58 -4.63
CA GLY A 330 10.03 4.56 -3.57
C GLY A 330 11.32 5.01 -2.89
N ASN A 331 12.34 4.15 -2.78
CA ASN A 331 13.62 4.55 -2.18
C ASN A 331 14.77 4.73 -3.19
N SER A 332 14.72 4.15 -4.39
CA SER A 332 15.74 4.35 -5.44
C SER A 332 15.13 4.99 -6.68
N VAL A 333 14.06 4.40 -7.19
CA VAL A 333 13.18 5.04 -8.16
C VAL A 333 12.05 5.71 -7.37
N TYR A 334 12.16 7.02 -7.18
CA TYR A 334 11.25 7.80 -6.37
C TYR A 334 9.93 8.07 -7.10
N VAL A 335 8.87 8.29 -6.33
CA VAL A 335 7.55 8.61 -6.90
C VAL A 335 7.49 10.10 -7.25
N ASN A 336 6.95 10.40 -8.44
CA ASN A 336 6.43 11.73 -8.72
C ASN A 336 4.97 11.81 -8.25
N ASN A 337 4.78 12.27 -7.01
CA ASN A 337 3.47 12.32 -6.35
C ASN A 337 2.43 13.17 -7.10
N LYS A 338 2.84 14.13 -7.94
CA LYS A 338 1.92 14.92 -8.77
C LYS A 338 1.11 14.02 -9.71
N SER A 339 1.71 12.92 -10.18
CA SER A 339 1.08 11.96 -11.10
C SER A 339 0.46 10.73 -10.42
N GLY A 340 0.40 10.66 -9.09
CA GLY A 340 -0.06 9.47 -8.38
C GLY A 340 1.08 8.56 -7.93
N ASN A 341 0.77 7.66 -7.01
CA ASN A 341 1.72 6.75 -6.39
C ASN A 341 1.60 5.34 -6.98
N TRP A 342 2.60 4.96 -7.77
CA TRP A 342 2.73 3.65 -8.38
C TRP A 342 3.56 2.66 -7.56
N CYS A 343 4.33 3.13 -6.58
CA CYS A 343 5.30 2.28 -5.90
C CYS A 343 4.59 1.19 -5.10
N GLU A 344 3.51 1.52 -4.38
CA GLU A 344 2.76 0.55 -3.59
C GLU A 344 2.16 -0.56 -4.46
N ALA A 345 1.64 -0.19 -5.63
CA ALA A 345 1.08 -1.13 -6.59
C ALA A 345 2.14 -2.12 -7.11
N LEU A 346 3.31 -1.61 -7.50
CA LEU A 346 4.38 -2.44 -8.04
C LEU A 346 5.04 -3.30 -6.96
N THR A 347 5.29 -2.72 -5.78
CA THR A 347 5.79 -3.45 -4.61
C THR A 347 4.82 -4.58 -4.24
N THR A 348 3.51 -4.30 -4.17
CA THR A 348 2.48 -5.31 -3.89
C THR A 348 2.51 -6.46 -4.90
N PHE A 349 2.62 -6.15 -6.19
CA PHE A 349 2.76 -7.18 -7.22
C PHE A 349 4.01 -8.06 -6.96
N CYS A 350 5.16 -7.45 -6.67
CA CYS A 350 6.39 -8.18 -6.40
C CYS A 350 6.34 -9.03 -5.11
N SER A 351 5.92 -8.47 -3.99
CA SER A 351 6.05 -9.09 -2.66
C SER A 351 4.83 -9.82 -2.15
N ASN A 352 3.62 -9.48 -2.61
CA ASN A 352 2.37 -10.05 -2.09
C ASN A 352 1.84 -11.12 -3.02
N TYR A 353 1.92 -10.86 -4.34
CA TYR A 353 1.56 -11.83 -5.36
C TYR A 353 2.77 -12.69 -5.79
N TYR A 354 3.76 -12.08 -6.45
CA TYR A 354 4.78 -12.83 -7.17
C TYR A 354 5.73 -13.59 -6.24
N TYR A 355 5.97 -13.12 -5.02
CA TYR A 355 6.74 -13.86 -4.03
C TYR A 355 6.15 -15.26 -3.73
N ASN A 356 4.82 -15.42 -3.80
CA ASN A 356 4.19 -16.74 -3.67
C ASN A 356 4.52 -17.63 -4.88
N VAL A 357 4.40 -17.11 -6.10
CA VAL A 357 4.80 -17.82 -7.34
C VAL A 357 6.28 -18.22 -7.28
N LEU A 358 7.15 -17.28 -6.94
CA LEU A 358 8.60 -17.47 -6.83
C LEU A 358 8.98 -18.55 -5.82
N THR A 359 8.21 -18.70 -4.74
CA THR A 359 8.46 -19.68 -3.68
C THR A 359 7.64 -20.98 -3.84
N GLY A 360 6.99 -21.18 -5.00
CA GLY A 360 6.25 -22.40 -5.32
C GLY A 360 4.93 -22.55 -4.56
N LYS A 361 4.35 -21.43 -4.10
CA LYS A 361 3.13 -21.35 -3.29
C LYS A 361 1.94 -20.92 -4.14
N GLU A 362 1.58 -21.76 -5.12
CA GLU A 362 0.54 -21.44 -6.10
C GLU A 362 -0.85 -21.23 -5.46
N ALA A 363 -1.16 -21.97 -4.39
CA ALA A 363 -2.42 -21.82 -3.66
C ALA A 363 -2.53 -20.43 -3.02
N GLU A 364 -1.44 -19.92 -2.45
CA GLU A 364 -1.36 -18.58 -1.86
C GLU A 364 -1.35 -17.48 -2.93
N ALA A 365 -0.74 -17.73 -4.10
CA ALA A 365 -0.81 -16.81 -5.23
C ALA A 365 -2.25 -16.67 -5.78
N LEU A 366 -3.00 -17.78 -5.84
CA LEU A 366 -4.43 -17.78 -6.18
C LEU A 366 -5.26 -17.08 -5.11
N ASP A 367 -5.03 -17.39 -3.83
CA ASP A 367 -5.71 -16.77 -2.70
C ASP A 367 -5.51 -15.25 -2.68
N TRP A 368 -4.31 -14.76 -3.00
CA TRP A 368 -4.06 -13.32 -3.14
C TRP A 368 -4.95 -12.70 -4.22
N ARG A 369 -5.02 -13.30 -5.42
CA ARG A 369 -5.86 -12.78 -6.52
C ARG A 369 -7.33 -12.74 -6.12
N LYS A 370 -7.82 -13.83 -5.55
CA LYS A 370 -9.20 -13.93 -5.04
C LYS A 370 -9.48 -12.84 -4.00
N LYS A 371 -8.63 -12.68 -2.99
CA LYS A 371 -8.80 -11.69 -1.93
C LYS A 371 -8.72 -10.25 -2.44
N ALA A 372 -7.85 -9.96 -3.40
CA ALA A 372 -7.79 -8.65 -4.02
C ALA A 372 -9.08 -8.32 -4.78
N LEU A 373 -9.66 -9.27 -5.54
CA LEU A 373 -10.96 -9.06 -6.20
C LEU A 373 -12.10 -8.89 -5.19
N ILE A 374 -12.13 -9.69 -4.11
CA ILE A 374 -13.12 -9.54 -3.03
C ILE A 374 -13.01 -8.16 -2.37
N ALA A 375 -11.79 -7.67 -2.13
CA ALA A 375 -11.56 -6.35 -1.54
C ALA A 375 -12.09 -5.23 -2.45
N ILE A 376 -11.85 -5.34 -3.76
CA ILE A 376 -12.35 -4.40 -4.77
C ILE A 376 -13.88 -4.43 -4.85
N GLU A 377 -14.48 -5.61 -4.82
CA GLU A 377 -15.94 -5.79 -4.86
C GLU A 377 -16.64 -5.18 -3.63
N ASN A 378 -16.00 -5.29 -2.45
CA ASN A 378 -16.53 -4.79 -1.18
C ASN A 378 -16.22 -3.30 -0.93
N LEU A 379 -15.48 -2.63 -1.81
CA LEU A 379 -15.10 -1.23 -1.65
C LEU A 379 -16.36 -0.33 -1.72
N PRO A 380 -16.57 0.58 -0.73
CA PRO A 380 -17.68 1.53 -0.79
C PRO A 380 -17.61 2.42 -2.03
N LYS A 381 -18.77 2.75 -2.62
CA LYS A 381 -18.84 3.51 -3.87
C LYS A 381 -18.22 4.91 -3.74
N GLU A 382 -18.37 5.52 -2.58
CA GLU A 382 -17.82 6.82 -2.18
C GLU A 382 -16.30 6.80 -2.02
N SER A 383 -15.71 5.62 -1.78
CA SER A 383 -14.27 5.42 -1.63
C SER A 383 -13.61 4.89 -2.91
N ASN A 384 -14.38 4.60 -3.96
CA ASN A 384 -13.87 4.10 -5.23
C ASN A 384 -13.48 5.24 -6.19
N TYR A 385 -12.17 5.47 -6.33
CA TYR A 385 -11.60 6.47 -7.22
C TYR A 385 -10.56 5.88 -8.20
N PRO A 386 -10.18 6.60 -9.28
CA PRO A 386 -9.15 6.17 -10.22
C PRO A 386 -7.80 5.88 -9.56
N LEU A 387 -7.07 4.88 -10.05
CA LEU A 387 -5.78 4.50 -9.48
C LEU A 387 -4.71 5.59 -9.66
N GLU A 388 -4.80 6.40 -10.71
CA GLU A 388 -3.88 7.53 -10.94
C GLU A 388 -3.98 8.64 -9.88
N ASP A 389 -5.10 8.70 -9.14
CA ASP A 389 -5.32 9.68 -8.08
C ASP A 389 -4.78 9.22 -6.71
N PHE A 390 -4.50 7.93 -6.53
CA PHE A 390 -3.94 7.38 -5.29
C PHE A 390 -2.59 8.04 -4.97
N LYS A 391 -2.43 8.59 -3.76
CA LYS A 391 -1.19 9.24 -3.31
C LYS A 391 -0.52 8.46 -2.17
N TYR A 392 -1.29 8.11 -1.16
CA TYR A 392 -0.83 7.35 -0.01
C TYR A 392 -2.03 6.69 0.67
N GLN A 393 -1.75 5.73 1.56
CA GLN A 393 -2.77 5.01 2.31
C GLN A 393 -3.13 5.78 3.59
N GLU A 394 -4.24 6.51 3.61
CA GLU A 394 -4.78 7.09 4.85
C GLU A 394 -5.55 6.06 5.67
N ASN A 395 -6.29 5.19 4.97
CA ASN A 395 -7.14 4.19 5.58
C ASN A 395 -7.11 2.86 4.78
N THR A 396 -7.90 1.88 5.20
CA THR A 396 -7.96 0.56 4.55
C THR A 396 -8.57 0.57 3.16
N ASP A 397 -9.44 1.53 2.86
CA ASP A 397 -10.16 1.64 1.59
C ASP A 397 -9.18 2.14 0.50
N ASP A 398 -8.30 3.09 0.83
CA ASP A 398 -7.19 3.51 -0.05
C ASP A 398 -6.25 2.35 -0.39
N ALA A 399 -6.03 1.43 0.56
CA ALA A 399 -5.20 0.26 0.33
C ALA A 399 -5.79 -0.66 -0.75
N VAL A 400 -7.11 -0.73 -0.87
CA VAL A 400 -7.76 -1.51 -1.95
C VAL A 400 -7.41 -0.91 -3.31
N ILE A 401 -7.41 0.42 -3.43
CA ILE A 401 -7.04 1.11 -4.68
C ILE A 401 -5.54 0.93 -4.96
N GLY A 402 -4.67 1.43 -4.07
CA GLY A 402 -3.23 1.48 -4.30
C GLY A 402 -2.54 0.11 -4.37
N TYR A 403 -3.04 -0.88 -3.63
CA TYR A 403 -2.37 -2.19 -3.47
C TYR A 403 -3.11 -3.28 -4.23
N SER A 404 -4.42 -3.46 -3.98
CA SER A 404 -5.16 -4.58 -4.60
C SER A 404 -5.40 -4.32 -6.08
N LYS A 405 -6.04 -3.22 -6.44
CA LYS A 405 -6.29 -2.83 -7.83
C LYS A 405 -4.99 -2.49 -8.56
N GLY A 406 -4.09 -1.75 -7.91
CA GLY A 406 -2.76 -1.45 -8.43
C GLY A 406 -1.91 -2.69 -8.69
N GLY A 407 -1.85 -3.63 -7.75
CA GLY A 407 -1.14 -4.90 -7.95
C GLY A 407 -1.75 -5.73 -9.08
N PHE A 408 -3.08 -5.70 -9.24
CA PHE A 408 -3.76 -6.38 -10.35
C PHE A 408 -3.44 -5.77 -11.72
N LEU A 409 -3.27 -4.44 -11.82
CA LEU A 409 -2.81 -3.80 -13.05
C LEU A 409 -1.48 -4.41 -13.51
N PHE A 410 -0.50 -4.53 -12.60
CA PHE A 410 0.78 -5.15 -12.94
C PHE A 410 0.65 -6.65 -13.23
N TYR A 411 -0.27 -7.35 -12.57
CA TYR A 411 -0.59 -8.73 -12.90
C TYR A 411 -1.15 -8.89 -14.33
N GLU A 412 -2.06 -8.03 -14.76
CA GLU A 412 -2.61 -8.02 -16.14
C GLU A 412 -1.50 -7.74 -17.17
N LEU A 413 -0.58 -6.80 -16.88
CA LEU A 413 0.59 -6.55 -17.71
C LEU A 413 1.53 -7.76 -17.77
N TYR A 414 1.78 -8.40 -16.62
CA TYR A 414 2.58 -9.62 -16.52
C TYR A 414 1.99 -10.75 -17.37
N LYS A 415 0.67 -10.93 -17.32
CA LYS A 415 -0.04 -11.93 -18.14
C LYS A 415 0.01 -11.59 -19.63
N ALA A 416 -0.15 -10.33 -20.00
CA ALA A 416 -0.13 -9.89 -21.40
C ALA A 416 1.26 -9.96 -22.04
N MET A 417 2.32 -9.70 -21.27
CA MET A 417 3.70 -9.70 -21.77
C MET A 417 4.39 -11.06 -21.65
N GLY A 418 3.98 -11.89 -20.70
CA GLY A 418 4.74 -13.05 -20.27
C GLY A 418 5.88 -12.69 -19.31
N GLU A 419 6.32 -13.67 -18.52
CA GLU A 419 7.25 -13.49 -17.41
C GLU A 419 8.57 -12.82 -17.80
N GLU A 420 9.24 -13.36 -18.82
CA GLU A 420 10.56 -12.87 -19.24
C GLU A 420 10.51 -11.41 -19.67
N HIS A 421 9.55 -11.06 -20.53
CA HIS A 421 9.38 -9.72 -21.05
C HIS A 421 8.97 -8.71 -19.99
N PHE A 422 8.08 -9.11 -19.07
CA PHE A 422 7.68 -8.28 -17.94
C PHE A 422 8.88 -7.91 -17.06
N TRP A 423 9.66 -8.90 -16.61
CA TRP A 423 10.80 -8.64 -15.73
C TRP A 423 11.94 -7.88 -16.42
N ASN A 424 12.13 -8.08 -17.73
CA ASN A 424 13.09 -7.29 -18.49
C ASN A 424 12.65 -5.82 -18.67
N ALA A 425 11.35 -5.56 -18.81
CA ALA A 425 10.81 -4.19 -18.78
C ALA A 425 11.02 -3.53 -17.41
N ILE A 426 10.80 -4.29 -16.31
CA ILE A 426 11.09 -3.84 -14.94
C ILE A 426 12.57 -3.50 -14.74
N LYS A 427 13.49 -4.36 -15.20
CA LYS A 427 14.94 -4.08 -15.14
C LYS A 427 15.30 -2.80 -15.88
N SER A 428 14.76 -2.64 -17.09
CA SER A 428 14.96 -1.43 -17.91
C SER A 428 14.45 -0.17 -17.20
N PHE A 429 13.34 -0.29 -16.46
CA PHE A 429 12.79 0.81 -15.67
C PHE A 429 13.71 1.17 -14.49
N ASN A 430 14.15 0.18 -13.71
CA ASN A 430 15.10 0.37 -12.61
C ASN A 430 16.39 1.06 -13.09
N GLU A 431 17.02 0.56 -14.15
CA GLU A 431 18.27 1.11 -14.70
C GLU A 431 18.12 2.56 -15.17
N LYS A 432 16.97 2.91 -15.75
CA LYS A 432 16.72 4.25 -16.31
C LYS A 432 16.45 5.30 -15.24
N TYR A 433 15.77 4.92 -14.16
CA TYR A 433 15.22 5.87 -13.17
C TYR A 433 15.81 5.76 -11.75
N SER A 434 16.79 4.87 -11.50
CA SER A 434 17.48 4.85 -10.19
C SER A 434 18.11 6.22 -9.87
N GLY A 435 17.86 6.72 -8.65
CA GLY A 435 18.23 8.05 -8.18
C GLY A 435 17.37 9.19 -8.73
N LYS A 436 16.21 8.89 -9.35
CA LYS A 436 15.33 9.88 -9.99
C LYS A 436 13.87 9.62 -9.63
N ARG A 437 13.04 10.65 -9.84
CA ARG A 437 11.58 10.52 -9.76
C ARG A 437 11.01 9.95 -11.07
N ALA A 438 9.99 9.11 -10.95
CA ALA A 438 9.23 8.54 -12.07
C ALA A 438 7.72 8.62 -11.83
N SER A 439 6.97 8.73 -12.91
CA SER A 439 5.49 8.80 -12.93
C SER A 439 4.86 7.51 -13.46
N TRP A 440 3.53 7.38 -13.34
CA TRP A 440 2.77 6.36 -14.09
C TRP A 440 3.05 6.42 -15.60
N THR A 441 3.14 7.61 -16.19
CA THR A 441 3.53 7.80 -17.60
C THR A 441 4.92 7.22 -17.89
N SER A 442 5.88 7.41 -16.97
CA SER A 442 7.23 6.87 -17.11
C SER A 442 7.25 5.33 -17.17
N LEU A 443 6.44 4.68 -16.32
CA LEU A 443 6.21 3.23 -16.35
C LEU A 443 5.55 2.80 -17.66
N SER A 444 4.41 3.41 -18.02
CA SER A 444 3.66 3.08 -19.23
C SER A 444 4.52 3.20 -20.49
N MET A 445 5.29 4.29 -20.63
CA MET A 445 6.23 4.47 -21.74
C MET A 445 7.34 3.42 -21.75
N THR A 446 7.86 3.02 -20.59
CA THR A 446 8.92 2.01 -20.50
C THR A 446 8.40 0.63 -20.92
N PHE A 447 7.25 0.23 -20.39
CA PHE A 447 6.60 -1.04 -20.73
C PHE A 447 6.17 -1.11 -22.19
N ASN A 448 5.49 -0.07 -22.70
CA ASN A 448 5.05 0.00 -24.09
C ASN A 448 6.22 0.09 -25.07
N GLY A 449 7.27 0.86 -24.73
CA GLY A 449 8.49 0.94 -25.53
C GLY A 449 9.21 -0.40 -25.60
N TYR A 450 9.31 -1.12 -24.47
CA TYR A 450 9.87 -2.48 -24.43
C TYR A 450 9.05 -3.45 -25.29
N ALA A 451 7.71 -3.44 -25.18
CA ALA A 451 6.84 -4.31 -25.95
C ALA A 451 6.97 -4.08 -27.46
N LYS A 452 6.99 -2.81 -27.91
CA LYS A 452 7.22 -2.47 -29.33
C LYS A 452 8.58 -2.93 -29.83
N LYS A 453 9.65 -2.71 -29.04
CA LYS A 453 11.01 -3.13 -29.42
C LYS A 453 11.13 -4.64 -29.61
N ASN A 454 10.34 -5.43 -28.87
CA ASN A 454 10.35 -6.89 -28.91
C ASN A 454 9.21 -7.49 -29.74
N ASN A 455 8.45 -6.66 -30.49
CA ASN A 455 7.33 -7.09 -31.34
C ASN A 455 6.25 -7.91 -30.61
N LEU A 456 5.91 -7.51 -29.38
CA LEU A 456 4.83 -8.18 -28.63
C LEU A 456 3.46 -7.78 -29.19
N ASP A 457 2.63 -8.78 -29.47
CA ASP A 457 1.23 -8.61 -29.90
C ASP A 457 0.30 -8.39 -28.70
N ALA A 458 0.52 -7.30 -27.98
CA ALA A 458 -0.28 -6.91 -26.82
C ALA A 458 -0.42 -5.38 -26.74
N PRO A 459 -1.63 -4.83 -26.52
CA PRO A 459 -1.86 -3.39 -26.47
C PRO A 459 -1.50 -2.82 -25.09
N ILE A 460 -0.22 -2.89 -24.72
CA ILE A 460 0.29 -2.55 -23.38
C ILE A 460 -0.16 -1.17 -22.90
N ALA A 461 -0.04 -0.13 -23.74
CA ALA A 461 -0.50 1.21 -23.38
C ALA A 461 -2.02 1.28 -23.10
N LYS A 462 -2.83 0.50 -23.82
CA LYS A 462 -4.29 0.43 -23.61
C LYS A 462 -4.60 -0.24 -22.26
N ILE A 463 -3.96 -1.38 -21.96
CA ILE A 463 -4.11 -2.10 -20.69
C ILE A 463 -3.71 -1.20 -19.51
N PHE A 464 -2.61 -0.47 -19.65
CA PHE A 464 -2.15 0.46 -18.62
C PHE A 464 -3.18 1.56 -18.38
N ASN A 465 -3.57 2.29 -19.43
CA ASN A 465 -4.45 3.44 -19.33
C ASN A 465 -5.87 3.06 -18.85
N GLN A 466 -6.40 1.93 -19.30
CA GLN A 466 -7.75 1.52 -18.90
C GLN A 466 -7.82 1.25 -17.39
N TRP A 467 -6.80 0.62 -16.80
CA TRP A 467 -6.84 0.27 -15.38
C TRP A 467 -6.43 1.43 -14.47
N LEU A 468 -5.61 2.36 -14.96
CA LEU A 468 -5.32 3.59 -14.24
C LEU A 468 -6.55 4.48 -14.09
N LYS A 469 -7.30 4.68 -15.18
CA LYS A 469 -8.36 5.71 -15.28
C LYS A 469 -9.74 5.20 -14.87
N ASN A 470 -10.07 3.94 -15.17
CA ASN A 470 -11.39 3.43 -14.85
C ASN A 470 -11.49 3.10 -13.36
N LYS A 471 -12.46 3.71 -12.67
CA LYS A 471 -12.78 3.38 -11.27
C LYS A 471 -13.49 2.02 -11.16
N GLU A 472 -14.36 1.69 -12.11
CA GLU A 472 -15.12 0.44 -12.12
C GLU A 472 -14.33 -0.70 -12.80
N VAL A 473 -14.62 -1.94 -12.38
CA VAL A 473 -14.13 -3.17 -13.02
C VAL A 473 -15.28 -3.86 -13.76
N PRO A 474 -15.04 -4.53 -14.89
CA PRO A 474 -16.10 -5.13 -15.69
C PRO A 474 -16.64 -6.41 -15.05
N SER A 475 -17.92 -6.72 -15.27
CA SER A 475 -18.42 -8.09 -15.12
C SER A 475 -18.16 -8.87 -16.42
N ILE A 476 -17.89 -10.17 -16.32
CA ILE A 476 -17.74 -11.06 -17.48
C ILE A 476 -18.78 -12.18 -17.44
N TYR A 477 -19.25 -12.60 -18.62
CA TYR A 477 -20.31 -13.59 -18.77
C TYR A 477 -20.05 -14.50 -19.96
N LEU A 478 -20.48 -15.75 -19.84
CA LEU A 478 -20.56 -16.69 -20.95
C LEU A 478 -21.89 -16.49 -21.69
N ASP A 479 -21.94 -15.56 -22.63
CA ASP A 479 -23.17 -15.14 -23.31
C ASP A 479 -23.87 -16.27 -24.08
N SER A 480 -23.10 -17.20 -24.65
CA SER A 480 -23.62 -18.44 -25.25
C SER A 480 -22.53 -19.51 -25.26
N ALA A 481 -22.92 -20.78 -25.25
CA ALA A 481 -22.02 -21.91 -25.46
C ALA A 481 -22.76 -23.08 -26.11
N GLU A 482 -22.21 -23.61 -27.20
CA GLU A 482 -22.77 -24.71 -27.96
C GLU A 482 -21.69 -25.73 -28.32
N TYR A 483 -21.93 -27.00 -27.98
CA TYR A 483 -21.04 -28.11 -28.28
C TYR A 483 -21.67 -29.06 -29.30
N LYS A 484 -21.09 -29.14 -30.51
CA LYS A 484 -21.54 -30.03 -31.60
C LYS A 484 -20.36 -30.55 -32.39
N ASN A 485 -20.40 -31.83 -32.80
CA ASN A 485 -19.40 -32.46 -33.67
C ASN A 485 -17.94 -32.22 -33.20
N ASN A 486 -17.67 -32.43 -31.90
CA ASN A 486 -16.36 -32.17 -31.29
C ASN A 486 -15.84 -30.73 -31.43
N LYS A 487 -16.74 -29.77 -31.70
CA LYS A 487 -16.45 -28.35 -31.76
C LYS A 487 -17.26 -27.63 -30.68
N ILE A 488 -16.59 -26.78 -29.92
CA ILE A 488 -17.24 -25.82 -29.04
C ILE A 488 -17.20 -24.44 -29.68
N GLU A 489 -18.37 -23.81 -29.79
CA GLU A 489 -18.51 -22.38 -30.04
C GLU A 489 -19.06 -21.73 -28.77
N PHE A 490 -18.42 -20.65 -28.31
CA PHE A 490 -18.95 -19.88 -27.19
C PHE A 490 -18.64 -18.39 -27.36
N SER A 491 -19.45 -17.56 -26.71
CA SER A 491 -19.30 -16.11 -26.71
C SER A 491 -18.98 -15.64 -25.30
N ILE A 492 -17.93 -14.83 -25.14
CA ILE A 492 -17.67 -14.12 -23.89
C ILE A 492 -18.11 -12.68 -24.06
N LYS A 493 -18.89 -12.18 -23.10
CA LYS A 493 -19.34 -10.79 -23.02
C LYS A 493 -18.81 -10.13 -21.75
N GLN A 494 -18.54 -8.84 -21.81
CA GLN A 494 -18.17 -8.00 -20.67
C GLN A 494 -19.05 -6.76 -20.57
N THR A 495 -19.12 -6.15 -19.39
CA THR A 495 -19.67 -4.80 -19.23
C THR A 495 -18.62 -3.75 -19.61
N GLY A 496 -18.92 -2.90 -20.58
CA GLY A 496 -18.00 -1.89 -21.08
C GLY A 496 -17.08 -2.43 -22.18
N ASN A 497 -16.16 -1.59 -22.63
CA ASN A 497 -15.30 -1.86 -23.79
C ASN A 497 -13.82 -1.82 -23.38
N LEU A 498 -13.38 -2.86 -22.67
CA LEU A 498 -12.01 -2.99 -22.17
C LEU A 498 -11.25 -4.07 -22.93
N TYR A 499 -9.92 -3.95 -22.99
CA TYR A 499 -9.10 -5.06 -23.46
C TYR A 499 -8.82 -6.01 -22.28
N MET A 500 -9.08 -7.29 -22.45
CA MET A 500 -8.84 -8.28 -21.40
C MET A 500 -8.55 -9.65 -21.98
N VAL A 501 -7.69 -10.42 -21.33
CA VAL A 501 -7.38 -11.80 -21.70
C VAL A 501 -8.05 -12.71 -20.69
N VAL A 502 -9.20 -13.28 -21.07
CA VAL A 502 -9.98 -14.13 -20.15
C VAL A 502 -9.50 -15.57 -20.28
N PRO A 503 -8.95 -16.19 -19.21
CA PRO A 503 -8.60 -17.59 -19.24
C PRO A 503 -9.86 -18.44 -19.11
N VAL A 504 -10.00 -19.40 -20.01
CA VAL A 504 -11.11 -20.34 -20.08
C VAL A 504 -10.57 -21.73 -19.78
N LYS A 505 -11.11 -22.34 -18.73
CA LYS A 505 -10.80 -23.72 -18.36
C LYS A 505 -11.85 -24.64 -18.98
N ILE A 506 -11.39 -25.57 -19.81
CA ILE A 506 -12.23 -26.54 -20.50
C ILE A 506 -11.89 -27.91 -19.91
N THR A 507 -12.83 -28.49 -19.17
CA THR A 507 -12.67 -29.84 -18.63
C THR A 507 -13.28 -30.83 -19.59
N THR A 508 -12.49 -31.81 -20.02
CA THR A 508 -12.92 -32.90 -20.90
C THR A 508 -13.07 -34.21 -20.14
N SER A 509 -13.45 -35.27 -20.84
CA SER A 509 -13.43 -36.63 -20.31
C SER A 509 -12.05 -37.15 -19.92
N LYS A 510 -10.97 -36.59 -20.48
CA LYS A 510 -9.59 -37.07 -20.31
C LYS A 510 -8.71 -36.10 -19.51
N GLU A 511 -8.83 -34.81 -19.77
CA GLU A 511 -7.91 -33.79 -19.26
C GLU A 511 -8.58 -32.41 -19.09
N THR A 512 -7.86 -31.48 -18.48
CA THR A 512 -8.21 -30.06 -18.41
C THR A 512 -7.33 -29.25 -19.36
N ILE A 513 -7.96 -28.43 -20.19
CA ILE A 513 -7.31 -27.59 -21.20
C ILE A 513 -7.56 -26.12 -20.84
N TRP A 514 -6.52 -25.29 -20.93
CA TRP A 514 -6.63 -23.84 -20.75
C TRP A 514 -6.53 -23.11 -22.08
N LYS A 515 -7.43 -22.13 -22.29
CA LYS A 515 -7.42 -21.22 -23.45
C LYS A 515 -7.48 -19.78 -22.98
N ASN A 516 -6.55 -18.94 -23.46
CA ASN A 516 -6.59 -17.51 -23.22
C ASN A 516 -7.38 -16.83 -24.34
N CYS A 517 -8.53 -16.26 -24.00
CA CYS A 517 -9.47 -15.65 -24.92
C CYS A 517 -9.38 -14.12 -24.82
N SER A 518 -8.75 -13.48 -25.81
CA SER A 518 -8.57 -12.01 -25.82
C SER A 518 -9.82 -11.29 -26.33
N LEU A 519 -10.46 -10.53 -25.44
CA LEU A 519 -11.55 -9.60 -25.77
C LEU A 519 -10.96 -8.22 -26.05
N ASP A 520 -11.37 -7.64 -27.17
CA ASP A 520 -11.01 -6.31 -27.67
C ASP A 520 -12.24 -5.40 -27.83
N GLY A 521 -13.39 -5.84 -27.33
CA GLY A 521 -14.70 -5.20 -27.37
C GLY A 521 -15.66 -5.78 -26.33
N GLU A 522 -16.93 -5.37 -26.38
CA GLU A 522 -17.96 -5.79 -25.43
C GLU A 522 -18.27 -7.30 -25.49
N SER A 523 -18.10 -7.93 -26.65
CA SER A 523 -18.38 -9.35 -26.86
C SER A 523 -17.51 -9.93 -27.97
N LYS A 524 -17.12 -11.19 -27.84
CA LYS A 524 -16.36 -11.92 -28.87
C LYS A 524 -16.69 -13.41 -28.85
N LYS A 525 -16.86 -13.97 -30.04
CA LYS A 525 -17.04 -15.41 -30.25
C LYS A 525 -15.70 -16.13 -30.36
N PHE A 526 -15.62 -17.29 -29.74
CA PHE A 526 -14.48 -18.21 -29.75
C PHE A 526 -14.95 -19.57 -30.24
N ASN A 527 -14.08 -20.26 -30.98
CA ASN A 527 -14.37 -21.60 -31.46
C ASN A 527 -13.12 -22.48 -31.38
N PHE A 528 -13.28 -23.69 -30.84
CA PHE A 528 -12.20 -24.66 -30.68
C PHE A 528 -12.68 -26.07 -31.01
N GLU A 529 -11.80 -26.87 -31.60
CA GLU A 529 -12.03 -28.30 -31.87
C GLU A 529 -11.46 -29.11 -30.69
N ILE A 530 -12.35 -29.59 -29.82
CA ILE A 530 -12.03 -30.30 -28.57
C ILE A 530 -13.06 -31.40 -28.33
N GLU A 531 -12.59 -32.64 -28.16
CA GLU A 531 -13.45 -33.80 -27.94
C GLU A 531 -13.84 -33.99 -26.47
N GLY A 532 -15.06 -34.50 -26.24
CA GLY A 532 -15.52 -34.96 -24.94
C GLY A 532 -15.55 -33.88 -23.85
N ILE A 533 -15.95 -32.65 -24.18
CA ILE A 533 -16.10 -31.55 -23.20
C ILE A 533 -17.18 -31.90 -22.16
N LYS A 534 -16.86 -31.69 -20.88
CA LYS A 534 -17.76 -31.84 -19.73
C LYS A 534 -18.18 -30.50 -19.14
N SER A 535 -17.25 -29.55 -19.04
CA SER A 535 -17.54 -28.21 -18.51
C SER A 535 -16.63 -27.15 -19.12
N ILE A 536 -17.11 -25.91 -19.06
CA ILE A 536 -16.36 -24.69 -19.40
C ILE A 536 -16.53 -23.73 -18.24
N GLU A 537 -15.42 -23.20 -17.75
CA GLU A 537 -15.38 -22.24 -16.65
C GLU A 537 -14.61 -21.00 -17.11
N LEU A 538 -15.24 -19.83 -16.96
CA LEU A 538 -14.59 -18.55 -17.23
C LEU A 538 -13.84 -18.09 -15.99
N ASP A 539 -12.54 -17.84 -16.14
CA ASP A 539 -11.65 -17.31 -15.12
C ASP A 539 -11.80 -17.95 -13.71
N PRO A 540 -11.76 -19.29 -13.59
CA PRO A 540 -11.98 -19.97 -12.31
C PRO A 540 -10.82 -19.78 -11.31
N GLU A 541 -9.73 -19.14 -11.73
CA GLU A 541 -8.53 -18.90 -10.91
C GLU A 541 -8.27 -17.40 -10.69
N TYR A 542 -9.28 -16.55 -10.89
CA TYR A 542 -9.26 -15.12 -10.57
C TYR A 542 -8.10 -14.37 -11.25
N GLN A 543 -7.81 -14.70 -12.50
CA GLN A 543 -6.73 -14.13 -13.29
C GLN A 543 -7.16 -12.89 -14.08
N VAL A 544 -8.35 -12.35 -13.83
CA VAL A 544 -8.84 -11.15 -14.52
C VAL A 544 -9.32 -10.13 -13.50
N LEU A 545 -9.00 -8.86 -13.72
CA LEU A 545 -9.56 -7.76 -12.95
C LEU A 545 -11.04 -7.56 -13.32
N ARG A 546 -11.95 -8.22 -12.60
CA ARG A 546 -13.40 -8.24 -12.86
C ARG A 546 -14.24 -8.18 -11.59
N ARG A 547 -15.55 -7.90 -11.74
CA ARG A 547 -16.54 -8.14 -10.69
C ARG A 547 -16.65 -9.63 -10.39
N LEU A 548 -16.85 -9.93 -9.13
CA LEU A 548 -17.14 -11.30 -8.69
C LEU A 548 -18.64 -11.52 -8.64
N ASN A 549 -19.05 -12.74 -8.97
CA ASN A 549 -20.43 -13.13 -8.69
C ASN A 549 -20.64 -13.34 -7.20
N HIS A 550 -21.88 -13.16 -6.73
CA HIS A 550 -22.20 -13.28 -5.30
C HIS A 550 -21.73 -14.61 -4.68
N TRP A 551 -21.85 -15.73 -5.39
CA TRP A 551 -21.43 -17.05 -4.91
C TRP A 551 -19.91 -17.27 -4.88
N GLU A 552 -19.13 -16.42 -5.54
CA GLU A 552 -17.67 -16.47 -5.49
C GLU A 552 -17.11 -15.78 -4.24
N ILE A 553 -17.94 -15.00 -3.55
CA ILE A 553 -17.54 -14.14 -2.43
C ILE A 553 -17.96 -14.84 -1.13
N PRO A 554 -16.99 -15.25 -0.29
CA PRO A 554 -17.32 -15.73 1.05
C PRO A 554 -17.86 -14.57 1.89
N TYR A 555 -18.68 -14.85 2.90
CA TYR A 555 -19.11 -13.82 3.85
C TYR A 555 -17.89 -13.22 4.54
N THR A 556 -17.84 -11.89 4.69
CA THR A 556 -16.71 -11.17 5.28
C THR A 556 -17.19 -10.15 6.31
N PHE A 557 -16.29 -9.76 7.23
CA PHE A 557 -16.60 -8.71 8.20
C PHE A 557 -16.70 -7.34 7.54
N SER A 558 -15.90 -7.09 6.49
CA SER A 558 -16.01 -5.87 5.66
C SER A 558 -17.42 -5.65 5.10
N GLN A 559 -18.09 -6.71 4.64
CA GLN A 559 -19.45 -6.61 4.10
C GLN A 559 -20.43 -6.06 5.14
N SER A 560 -20.43 -6.61 6.35
CA SER A 560 -21.28 -6.11 7.44
C SER A 560 -20.95 -4.68 7.84
N LEU A 561 -19.66 -4.34 7.95
CA LEU A 561 -19.21 -2.98 8.32
C LEU A 561 -19.59 -1.93 7.28
N ASN A 562 -19.50 -2.25 5.99
CA ASN A 562 -19.79 -1.33 4.89
C ASN A 562 -21.29 -1.15 4.65
N ASP A 563 -22.13 -2.09 5.08
CA ASP A 563 -23.60 -2.01 5.00
C ASP A 563 -24.26 -1.37 6.25
N LYS A 564 -23.52 -0.50 6.95
CA LYS A 564 -24.00 0.37 8.04
C LYS A 564 -24.79 -0.39 9.13
N PRO A 565 -24.12 -1.31 9.84
CA PRO A 565 -24.82 -2.35 10.57
C PRO A 565 -25.50 -1.83 11.85
N LEU A 566 -26.51 -2.57 12.30
CA LEU A 566 -26.99 -2.50 13.68
C LEU A 566 -26.14 -3.42 14.56
N VAL A 567 -25.47 -2.86 15.55
CA VAL A 567 -24.72 -3.60 16.56
C VAL A 567 -25.66 -3.91 17.74
N ILE A 568 -25.93 -5.19 17.93
CA ILE A 568 -26.81 -5.73 18.98
C ILE A 568 -25.92 -6.31 20.08
N TYR A 569 -25.86 -5.61 21.21
CA TYR A 569 -25.06 -6.00 22.37
C TYR A 569 -25.94 -6.48 23.54
N GLN A 570 -25.28 -6.94 24.60
CA GLN A 570 -25.89 -7.62 25.74
C GLN A 570 -26.95 -6.76 26.45
N THR A 571 -27.81 -7.41 27.24
CA THR A 571 -28.80 -6.74 28.10
C THR A 571 -28.18 -5.65 28.97
N ALA A 572 -28.94 -4.59 29.28
CA ALA A 572 -28.52 -3.50 30.16
C ALA A 572 -28.12 -3.97 31.57
N LYS A 573 -28.53 -5.19 31.97
CA LYS A 573 -28.15 -5.80 33.26
C LYS A 573 -26.77 -6.46 33.25
N SER A 574 -26.16 -6.67 32.08
CA SER A 574 -24.85 -7.32 31.95
C SER A 574 -23.72 -6.33 32.20
N GLU A 575 -22.70 -6.72 32.95
CA GLU A 575 -21.44 -5.97 33.09
C GLU A 575 -20.71 -5.77 31.75
N GLN A 576 -21.04 -6.58 30.72
CA GLN A 576 -20.46 -6.49 29.38
C GLN A 576 -21.21 -5.51 28.46
N ASN A 577 -22.35 -4.94 28.89
CA ASN A 577 -23.12 -3.98 28.09
C ASN A 577 -22.29 -2.73 27.74
N ALA A 578 -21.50 -2.22 28.70
CA ALA A 578 -20.62 -1.07 28.48
C ALA A 578 -19.56 -1.33 27.39
N ILE A 579 -19.04 -2.56 27.31
CA ILE A 579 -18.07 -2.98 26.28
C ILE A 579 -18.71 -2.95 24.89
N GLY A 580 -19.99 -3.35 24.77
CA GLY A 580 -20.74 -3.24 23.53
C GLY A 580 -20.93 -1.79 23.07
N GLN A 581 -21.29 -0.89 24.00
CA GLN A 581 -21.42 0.55 23.71
C GLN A 581 -20.08 1.17 23.28
N GLU A 582 -19.00 0.83 23.98
CA GLU A 582 -17.65 1.29 23.66
C GLU A 582 -17.21 0.78 22.29
N PHE A 583 -17.54 -0.46 21.91
CA PHE A 583 -17.26 -0.97 20.57
C PHE A 583 -17.95 -0.16 19.47
N VAL A 584 -19.23 0.21 19.66
CA VAL A 584 -19.95 1.08 18.71
C VAL A 584 -19.31 2.46 18.62
N LYS A 585 -18.88 3.01 19.76
CA LYS A 585 -18.14 4.27 19.81
C LYS A 585 -16.82 4.17 19.01
N MET A 586 -16.03 3.11 19.23
CA MET A 586 -14.77 2.88 18.51
C MET A 586 -14.98 2.77 16.99
N LEU A 587 -16.06 2.10 16.55
CA LEU A 587 -16.44 2.02 15.14
C LEU A 587 -16.67 3.41 14.55
N ASN A 588 -17.52 4.21 15.20
CA ASN A 588 -17.89 5.56 14.74
C ASN A 588 -16.71 6.55 14.77
N GLU A 589 -15.88 6.51 15.82
CA GLU A 589 -14.64 7.32 15.92
C GLU A 589 -13.59 6.93 14.86
N SER A 590 -13.69 5.71 14.32
CA SER A 590 -12.84 5.24 13.23
C SER A 590 -13.45 5.46 11.83
N GLY A 591 -14.59 6.16 11.74
CA GLY A 591 -15.25 6.51 10.48
C GLY A 591 -16.14 5.42 9.88
N TYR A 592 -16.46 4.34 10.61
CA TYR A 592 -17.57 3.46 10.25
C TYR A 592 -18.90 4.09 10.67
N ILE A 593 -20.00 3.70 10.03
CA ILE A 593 -21.34 4.15 10.42
C ILE A 593 -22.05 2.96 11.04
N ALA A 594 -22.21 2.96 12.37
CA ALA A 594 -22.89 1.89 13.08
C ALA A 594 -23.84 2.44 14.16
N GLU A 595 -25.02 1.83 14.26
CA GLU A 595 -25.96 2.09 15.34
C GLU A 595 -25.83 0.99 16.40
N GLY A 596 -25.94 1.35 17.67
CA GLY A 596 -25.87 0.40 18.79
C GLY A 596 -27.20 0.28 19.52
N LYS A 597 -27.64 -0.95 19.81
CA LYS A 597 -28.78 -1.23 20.70
C LYS A 597 -28.48 -2.38 21.65
N SER A 598 -28.96 -2.24 22.89
CA SER A 598 -29.09 -3.37 23.82
C SER A 598 -30.13 -4.34 23.26
N VAL A 599 -29.93 -5.65 23.44
CA VAL A 599 -30.92 -6.66 23.05
C VAL A 599 -32.30 -6.41 23.67
N ASP A 600 -32.36 -5.76 24.83
CA ASP A 600 -33.61 -5.41 25.52
C ASP A 600 -34.46 -4.41 24.71
N ASP A 601 -33.82 -3.60 23.86
CA ASP A 601 -34.44 -2.51 23.11
C ASP A 601 -34.60 -2.83 21.61
N VAL A 602 -34.15 -4.01 21.16
CA VAL A 602 -34.24 -4.43 19.76
C VAL A 602 -35.64 -4.95 19.44
N THR A 603 -36.26 -4.37 18.42
CA THR A 603 -37.53 -4.82 17.84
C THR A 603 -37.32 -5.50 16.49
N ALA A 604 -38.34 -6.24 16.03
CA ALA A 604 -38.27 -6.90 14.72
C ALA A 604 -38.10 -5.92 13.54
N GLY A 605 -38.55 -4.67 13.66
CA GLY A 605 -38.39 -3.65 12.63
C GLY A 605 -36.98 -3.08 12.54
N ASP A 606 -36.18 -3.21 13.61
CA ASP A 606 -34.85 -2.61 13.68
C ASP A 606 -33.80 -3.32 12.83
N TRP A 607 -33.95 -4.64 12.63
CA TRP A 607 -32.86 -5.48 12.14
C TRP A 607 -33.17 -6.26 10.85
N LYS A 608 -34.45 -6.53 10.54
CA LYS A 608 -34.82 -7.46 9.45
C LYS A 608 -34.31 -7.04 8.07
N GLU A 609 -34.14 -5.75 7.83
CA GLU A 609 -33.71 -5.17 6.55
C GLU A 609 -32.33 -4.48 6.67
N ARG A 610 -31.55 -4.84 7.69
CA ARG A 610 -30.23 -4.23 7.96
C ARG A 610 -29.21 -5.31 8.22
N SER A 611 -27.97 -5.06 7.80
CA SER A 611 -26.87 -5.89 8.26
C SER A 611 -26.69 -5.73 9.78
N ILE A 612 -26.27 -6.80 10.45
CA ILE A 612 -26.19 -6.83 11.92
C ILE A 612 -24.84 -7.34 12.41
N ILE A 613 -24.41 -6.82 13.54
CA ILE A 613 -23.28 -7.36 14.32
C ILE A 613 -23.82 -7.73 15.70
N VAL A 614 -23.73 -8.99 16.11
CA VAL A 614 -24.29 -9.49 17.37
C VAL A 614 -23.16 -9.88 18.32
N LEU A 615 -23.12 -9.26 19.51
CA LEU A 615 -22.04 -9.43 20.48
C LEU A 615 -22.43 -10.35 21.65
N GLY A 616 -21.47 -11.12 22.13
CA GLY A 616 -21.55 -11.88 23.39
C GLY A 616 -21.88 -13.36 23.21
N GLU A 617 -22.79 -13.87 24.00
CA GLU A 617 -23.21 -15.29 23.95
C GLU A 617 -24.68 -15.44 24.32
N GLU A 618 -25.27 -16.59 24.00
CA GLU A 618 -26.70 -16.87 24.15
C GLU A 618 -27.27 -16.54 25.55
N THR A 619 -26.48 -16.75 26.61
CA THR A 619 -26.86 -16.47 28.01
C THR A 619 -26.96 -14.97 28.31
N SER A 620 -26.21 -14.14 27.59
CA SER A 620 -26.08 -12.69 27.82
C SER A 620 -26.79 -11.84 26.75
N ASN A 621 -27.11 -12.45 25.61
CA ASN A 621 -27.77 -11.83 24.47
C ASN A 621 -28.76 -12.82 23.84
N SER A 622 -30.06 -12.61 24.10
CA SER A 622 -31.13 -13.48 23.63
C SER A 622 -31.31 -13.48 22.11
N PHE A 623 -30.69 -12.52 21.39
CA PHE A 623 -30.72 -12.44 19.93
C PHE A 623 -30.07 -13.65 19.26
N PHE A 624 -29.16 -14.36 19.94
CA PHE A 624 -28.55 -15.59 19.43
C PHE A 624 -29.57 -16.68 19.06
N ASN A 625 -30.80 -16.61 19.59
CA ASN A 625 -31.89 -17.51 19.21
C ASN A 625 -32.26 -17.41 17.71
N GLU A 626 -32.04 -16.26 17.05
CA GLU A 626 -32.35 -16.07 15.62
C GLU A 626 -31.41 -16.87 14.69
N PHE A 627 -30.25 -17.30 15.20
CA PHE A 627 -29.25 -18.11 14.48
C PHE A 627 -29.39 -19.61 14.70
N LYS A 628 -30.22 -20.06 15.66
CA LYS A 628 -30.40 -21.49 15.95
C LYS A 628 -30.87 -22.24 14.71
N GLY A 629 -30.14 -23.30 14.34
CA GLY A 629 -30.42 -24.11 13.15
C GLY A 629 -30.04 -23.46 11.81
N LYS A 630 -29.41 -22.27 11.83
CA LYS A 630 -28.99 -21.53 10.62
C LYS A 630 -27.47 -21.38 10.51
N TYR A 631 -26.71 -22.07 11.34
CA TYR A 631 -25.26 -22.07 11.20
C TYR A 631 -24.82 -22.76 9.90
N PRO A 632 -23.73 -22.30 9.29
CA PRO A 632 -23.21 -22.90 8.06
C PRO A 632 -22.88 -24.38 8.21
N ARG A 633 -22.87 -25.10 7.08
CA ARG A 633 -22.55 -26.53 7.06
C ARG A 633 -21.17 -26.80 7.69
N GLY A 634 -21.14 -27.77 8.62
CA GLY A 634 -19.93 -28.14 9.34
C GLY A 634 -19.50 -27.10 10.39
N VAL A 635 -20.39 -26.18 10.78
CA VAL A 635 -20.18 -25.26 11.91
C VAL A 635 -21.37 -25.36 12.84
N ASN A 636 -21.12 -25.56 14.13
CA ASN A 636 -22.16 -25.55 15.14
C ASN A 636 -21.65 -24.81 16.38
N LEU A 637 -22.36 -23.76 16.79
CA LEU A 637 -22.09 -23.00 18.01
C LEU A 637 -23.21 -23.27 19.01
N ASN A 638 -22.87 -23.86 20.14
CA ASN A 638 -23.79 -24.14 21.24
C ASN A 638 -23.19 -23.63 22.54
N LYS A 639 -23.81 -22.60 23.13
CA LYS A 639 -23.27 -21.87 24.29
C LYS A 639 -21.82 -21.44 24.02
N ASN A 640 -20.87 -21.96 24.79
CA ASN A 640 -19.46 -21.67 24.68
C ASN A 640 -18.66 -22.69 23.83
N GLN A 641 -19.31 -23.73 23.30
CA GLN A 641 -18.67 -24.77 22.50
C GLN A 641 -18.89 -24.52 21.01
N LEU A 642 -17.80 -24.52 20.24
CA LEU A 642 -17.79 -24.44 18.78
C LEU A 642 -17.29 -25.75 18.19
N ASN A 643 -18.09 -26.41 17.36
CA ASN A 643 -17.64 -27.49 16.50
C ASN A 643 -17.41 -26.98 15.08
N VAL A 644 -16.23 -27.24 14.52
CA VAL A 644 -15.87 -26.95 13.12
C VAL A 644 -15.38 -28.23 12.46
N ASP A 645 -16.14 -28.74 11.50
CA ASP A 645 -15.83 -29.95 10.73
C ASP A 645 -15.40 -31.15 11.62
N GLY A 646 -16.09 -31.34 12.74
CA GLY A 646 -15.83 -32.43 13.69
C GLY A 646 -14.74 -32.15 14.71
N LYS A 647 -14.15 -30.95 14.74
CA LYS A 647 -13.19 -30.51 15.76
C LYS A 647 -13.84 -29.53 16.74
N ASP A 648 -13.63 -29.76 18.02
CA ASP A 648 -14.19 -28.93 19.08
C ASP A 648 -13.22 -27.84 19.55
N PHE A 649 -13.78 -26.66 19.78
CA PHE A 649 -13.13 -25.46 20.30
C PHE A 649 -14.02 -24.81 21.38
N THR A 650 -13.44 -23.95 22.20
CA THR A 650 -14.16 -23.18 23.23
C THR A 650 -13.93 -21.68 23.10
N ILE A 651 -14.93 -20.86 23.41
CA ILE A 651 -14.83 -19.38 23.47
C ILE A 651 -14.39 -18.85 24.84
N ASP A 652 -14.13 -19.71 25.82
CA ASP A 652 -13.79 -19.27 27.19
C ASP A 652 -12.58 -18.32 27.20
N ASP A 653 -11.51 -18.69 26.50
CA ASP A 653 -10.28 -17.89 26.35
C ASP A 653 -10.17 -17.22 24.97
N ASN A 654 -11.22 -17.29 24.15
CA ASN A 654 -11.17 -16.87 22.75
C ASN A 654 -12.30 -15.91 22.37
N ILE A 655 -12.10 -15.17 21.29
CA ILE A 655 -13.13 -14.37 20.61
C ILE A 655 -13.36 -15.04 19.27
N LEU A 656 -14.59 -15.47 19.02
CA LEU A 656 -15.05 -15.96 17.72
C LEU A 656 -15.66 -14.80 16.95
N MET A 657 -15.20 -14.54 15.73
CA MET A 657 -15.91 -13.73 14.75
C MET A 657 -16.36 -14.65 13.62
N MET A 658 -17.65 -14.63 13.29
CA MET A 658 -18.26 -15.45 12.26
C MET A 658 -19.26 -14.64 11.44
N ASN A 659 -18.96 -14.45 10.16
CA ASN A 659 -19.76 -13.75 9.17
C ASN A 659 -20.56 -14.77 8.36
N ILE A 660 -21.87 -14.57 8.29
CA ILE A 660 -22.84 -15.50 7.68
C ILE A 660 -23.96 -14.74 6.96
N ALA A 661 -24.80 -15.48 6.25
CA ALA A 661 -26.06 -14.99 5.73
C ALA A 661 -26.93 -14.40 6.85
N HIS A 662 -27.58 -13.27 6.57
CA HIS A 662 -28.53 -12.71 7.52
C HIS A 662 -29.75 -13.64 7.67
N PRO A 663 -30.25 -13.87 8.91
CA PRO A 663 -31.20 -14.95 9.18
C PRO A 663 -32.62 -14.74 8.64
N LYS A 664 -32.91 -13.60 8.00
CA LYS A 664 -34.23 -13.23 7.45
C LYS A 664 -34.20 -12.54 6.09
N ASP A 665 -33.06 -12.05 5.62
CA ASP A 665 -32.94 -11.26 4.39
C ASP A 665 -31.63 -11.63 3.70
N GLU A 666 -31.71 -12.28 2.55
CA GLU A 666 -30.55 -12.80 1.83
C GLU A 666 -29.67 -11.69 1.22
N SER A 667 -30.18 -10.46 1.12
CA SER A 667 -29.42 -9.29 0.66
C SER A 667 -28.57 -8.63 1.76
N LYS A 668 -28.70 -9.09 3.01
CA LYS A 668 -28.05 -8.54 4.19
C LYS A 668 -27.06 -9.52 4.83
N PHE A 669 -26.19 -8.98 5.68
CA PHE A 669 -25.11 -9.73 6.32
C PHE A 669 -25.32 -9.82 7.84
N ALA A 670 -24.85 -10.92 8.44
CA ALA A 670 -24.81 -11.05 9.89
C ALA A 670 -23.40 -11.43 10.35
N THR A 671 -22.86 -10.66 11.28
CA THR A 671 -21.60 -10.96 11.98
C THR A 671 -21.91 -11.34 13.42
N ILE A 672 -21.48 -12.53 13.83
CA ILE A 672 -21.54 -12.99 15.22
C ILE A 672 -20.15 -12.81 15.82
N ILE A 673 -20.04 -11.97 16.85
CA ILE A 673 -18.80 -11.83 17.64
C ILE A 673 -19.05 -12.45 19.02
N SER A 674 -18.67 -13.71 19.17
CA SER A 674 -18.96 -14.48 20.36
C SER A 674 -17.81 -14.57 21.35
N TYR A 675 -18.12 -14.28 22.62
CA TYR A 675 -17.20 -14.29 23.75
C TYR A 675 -17.98 -14.38 25.07
N THR A 676 -17.40 -15.04 26.07
CA THR A 676 -18.01 -15.14 27.42
C THR A 676 -17.77 -13.87 28.26
N LYS A 677 -16.55 -13.34 28.22
CA LYS A 677 -16.14 -12.13 28.93
C LYS A 677 -14.96 -11.47 28.22
N LEU A 678 -14.97 -10.15 28.16
CA LEU A 678 -13.86 -9.30 27.79
C LEU A 678 -13.50 -8.37 28.95
N ASP A 679 -12.23 -7.98 28.98
CA ASP A 679 -11.67 -7.05 29.95
C ASP A 679 -11.95 -5.60 29.52
N ASN A 680 -11.93 -5.33 28.21
CA ASN A 680 -12.22 -4.02 27.61
C ASN A 680 -12.54 -4.15 26.11
N ALA A 681 -13.09 -3.10 25.50
CA ALA A 681 -13.42 -3.10 24.07
C ALA A 681 -12.18 -3.08 23.14
N GLU A 682 -11.00 -2.69 23.62
CA GLU A 682 -9.76 -2.71 22.85
C GLU A 682 -9.39 -4.13 22.35
N GLN A 683 -9.86 -5.18 23.02
CA GLN A 683 -9.70 -6.56 22.57
C GLN A 683 -10.37 -6.82 21.20
N PHE A 684 -11.39 -6.06 20.81
CA PHE A 684 -12.01 -6.15 19.47
C PHE A 684 -11.11 -5.64 18.35
N ARG A 685 -10.14 -4.75 18.62
CA ARG A 685 -9.26 -4.18 17.57
C ARG A 685 -8.57 -5.25 16.72
N ARG A 686 -8.27 -6.38 17.35
CA ARG A 686 -7.62 -7.51 16.68
C ARG A 686 -8.47 -8.13 15.57
N LEU A 687 -9.79 -8.02 15.63
CA LEU A 687 -10.70 -8.54 14.60
C LEU A 687 -10.58 -7.75 13.29
N PHE A 688 -10.15 -6.49 13.33
CA PHE A 688 -9.96 -5.65 12.16
C PHE A 688 -8.73 -6.06 11.32
N HIS A 689 -7.87 -6.95 11.85
CA HIS A 689 -6.86 -7.63 11.03
C HIS A 689 -7.44 -8.77 10.17
N TYR A 690 -8.69 -9.16 10.42
CA TYR A 690 -9.37 -10.29 9.79
C TYR A 690 -10.62 -9.86 9.03
N MET A 691 -10.67 -8.61 8.53
CA MET A 691 -11.85 -8.06 7.88
C MET A 691 -12.35 -8.88 6.67
N SER A 692 -11.43 -9.53 5.95
CA SER A 692 -11.74 -10.39 4.80
C SER A 692 -12.10 -11.84 5.16
N TYR A 693 -12.13 -12.21 6.45
CA TYR A 693 -12.34 -13.58 6.89
C TYR A 693 -13.83 -13.83 7.15
N SER A 694 -14.33 -15.02 6.79
CA SER A 694 -15.67 -15.45 7.20
C SER A 694 -15.71 -15.84 8.65
N MET A 695 -14.87 -16.78 9.05
CA MET A 695 -14.81 -17.23 10.44
C MET A 695 -13.36 -17.21 10.91
N VAL A 696 -13.14 -16.64 12.09
CA VAL A 696 -11.86 -16.64 12.77
C VAL A 696 -12.09 -16.72 14.28
N MET A 697 -11.29 -17.52 14.96
CA MET A 697 -11.23 -17.54 16.42
C MET A 697 -9.84 -17.14 16.87
N ILE A 698 -9.76 -16.15 17.75
CA ILE A 698 -8.49 -15.63 18.28
C ILE A 698 -8.45 -15.72 19.80
N ASN A 699 -7.30 -16.01 20.38
CA ASN A 699 -7.14 -15.99 21.83
C ASN A 699 -7.20 -14.56 22.38
N LYS A 700 -7.91 -14.32 23.49
CA LYS A 700 -8.12 -12.98 24.07
C LYS A 700 -6.82 -12.31 24.52
N ALA A 701 -5.94 -13.07 25.17
CA ALA A 701 -4.73 -12.56 25.80
C ALA A 701 -3.46 -12.80 24.97
N LYS A 702 -3.38 -13.95 24.28
CA LYS A 702 -2.21 -14.35 23.51
C LYS A 702 -2.30 -13.84 22.07
N MET A 703 -1.22 -13.24 21.64
CA MET A 703 -1.01 -12.91 20.23
C MET A 703 -0.51 -14.14 19.49
N GLY A 704 -1.00 -14.33 18.28
CA GLY A 704 -0.77 -15.58 17.55
C GLY A 704 -1.62 -15.65 16.29
N LYS A 705 -1.36 -16.71 15.52
CA LYS A 705 -2.29 -17.13 14.46
C LYS A 705 -3.67 -17.41 15.04
N PRO A 706 -4.73 -17.30 14.24
CA PRO A 706 -6.05 -17.80 14.63
C PRO A 706 -5.99 -19.24 15.13
N VAL A 707 -6.78 -19.53 16.17
CA VAL A 707 -7.00 -20.90 16.69
C VAL A 707 -7.70 -21.75 15.63
N VAL A 708 -8.67 -21.16 14.94
CA VAL A 708 -9.34 -21.75 13.78
C VAL A 708 -9.78 -20.62 12.84
N SER A 709 -9.77 -20.91 11.55
CA SER A 709 -10.39 -20.08 10.51
C SER A 709 -11.05 -20.94 9.46
N LYS A 710 -12.17 -20.48 8.89
CA LYS A 710 -12.91 -21.17 7.83
C LYS A 710 -13.57 -20.14 6.91
N GLU A 711 -13.52 -20.37 5.60
CA GLU A 711 -14.31 -19.61 4.64
C GLU A 711 -15.74 -20.15 4.60
N LEU A 712 -16.72 -19.24 4.56
CA LEU A 712 -18.13 -19.57 4.55
C LEU A 712 -18.76 -18.88 3.35
N PHE A 713 -19.24 -19.67 2.39
CA PHE A 713 -19.82 -19.17 1.15
C PHE A 713 -21.35 -19.15 1.20
N PRO A 714 -21.99 -18.28 0.42
CA PRO A 714 -23.43 -18.35 0.16
C PRO A 714 -23.85 -19.73 -0.36
N ILE A 715 -25.03 -20.19 0.04
CA ILE A 715 -25.60 -21.43 -0.50
C ILE A 715 -26.17 -21.12 -1.87
N VAL A 716 -25.64 -21.77 -2.91
CA VAL A 716 -26.21 -21.70 -4.26
C VAL A 716 -27.21 -22.84 -4.43
N PRO A 717 -28.50 -22.57 -4.70
CA PRO A 717 -29.47 -23.61 -5.00
C PRO A 717 -29.01 -24.43 -6.22
N ALA A 718 -29.06 -25.77 -6.11
CA ALA A 718 -28.70 -26.69 -7.20
C ALA A 718 -29.57 -26.51 -8.46
N GLU A 719 -30.72 -25.84 -8.34
CA GLU A 719 -31.70 -25.59 -9.39
C GLU A 719 -31.70 -24.14 -9.92
N SER A 720 -30.62 -23.38 -9.74
CA SER A 720 -30.38 -22.24 -10.62
C SER A 720 -29.48 -22.69 -11.77
N PRO A 721 -30.02 -23.28 -12.88
CA PRO A 721 -29.49 -22.81 -14.13
C PRO A 721 -29.74 -21.30 -14.08
N MET A 722 -28.69 -20.50 -14.17
CA MET A 722 -28.89 -19.12 -14.59
C MET A 722 -29.86 -19.18 -15.76
N LYS A 723 -31.09 -18.70 -15.55
CA LYS A 723 -31.98 -18.44 -16.67
C LYS A 723 -31.28 -17.30 -17.41
N TRP A 724 -30.46 -17.69 -18.37
CA TRP A 724 -29.96 -16.81 -19.41
C TRP A 724 -31.20 -16.15 -20.00
N GLY A 725 -31.24 -14.82 -19.93
CA GLY A 725 -32.42 -14.01 -20.21
C GLY A 725 -33.03 -14.30 -21.58
N ASP A 726 -34.34 -14.04 -21.66
CA ASP A 726 -35.11 -13.99 -22.91
C ASP A 726 -34.49 -13.03 -23.95
#